data_AF-A0AAE2JIN8-F1
#
_entry.id   AF-A0AAE2JIN8-F1
#
_cell.length_a   1.000
_cell.length_b   1.000
_cell.length_c   1.000
_cell.angle_alpha   90.00
_cell.angle_beta   90.00
_cell.angle_gamma   90.00
#
_symmetry.space_group_name_H-M   'P 1'
#
loop_
_entity.id
_entity.type
_entity.pdbx_description
1 polymer ?
#
loop_
_entity_poly.entity_id
_entity_poly.type
_entity_poly.pdbx_seq_one_letter_code
_entity_poly.pdbx_strand_id
1 'polypeptide(L)'
;MVKRTIKFTPIAASVALTLGLTACGSDNDRNIPVTPVESFTATGDAQFNIEVTGKAVKGSMKSAVVTVMTLDASGQSVPVAFRSAASAEAESFSEEALSQDAADAAVEASKIAANPEVLTDENGRYSIYLDDDFTGPVYITVKTSEEGDDSFLRCDAYVGCGTYDEAPEVDDENDGDTDIEFGEWYKTDLELSVVKFIPAVEADTSGASGAAGDDNVIGSYKANVTFLTSLVAGLLLDSGSSVDEDAIATASLNTVVQVMGQDAALLLSAIIGDLSNGGAVDLSNVDGEEELTDGILAIAQLSSSIQGLPSIGDVMSSIKAGIKSGQFKGNTDAGIAAIATMLQTAITNTANIFVAVATGDETAIENALKAAFSINNPNATQAQIDAFAANSVGIAKKAKAAKDKAVKNGAATDAGLAAAAVKVKKALEVIGCTGAECTVGDDFYTALAAALTVEVTASQTALTALEMDIETAQSSLADVQAMGGDALTADNAAAFVSAVTLLKNEAATAGLTAKAGSIFVKSQGYVTAAKALVTQSSDYQQILDSATSLQTDAGVAVTDTVAYDAALAALVAEAEAAIETFDIALAAAKLVAEDTADVADEKKSAADTAEAASTSALANAEGAMVDTAANATEALELAMTAVTAASDFAAAVDALEIAIEQALVAANAYLDLEGEGAQAMIDALTAMQTAAEAQGELASEQFVTAYNLQLVAEAAVAKLEVLTSVKATSESLSTMTVLTNTGGQAVIDAADVLADVIDELAEMGNSGEGTSTRQPDWSYNYDLDALVLELENETTGEMISASASYQGEQLVVAWGATLMGENDATVSLVTADTQAQALEDCVDFAAGTIDATQIDSCLIFTFDGAVNADTIDDAEIIDTQAWNHVEIMDGDSGFTGMLNLTATEESDSSSITLEGMSGDLDFKVMGMVDSSGDEDESTLEVMVKGDAAMGYTLSLTGMESTGYTGDVKAMYNGEMMSFGTASKVTNGVSITYIDGDVVPYTDVDLIDSSK
;
A
#
# COMPACT_ATOMS: atom_id res chain seq x y z
N MET A 1 57.73 -1.10 -11.07
CA MET A 1 58.82 -1.71 -11.89
C MET A 1 58.34 -3.04 -12.45
N VAL A 2 58.85 -3.40 -13.64
CA VAL A 2 58.60 -4.63 -14.44
C VAL A 2 57.38 -4.56 -15.38
N LYS A 3 57.68 -4.15 -16.62
CA LYS A 3 56.95 -4.45 -17.85
C LYS A 3 56.79 -5.97 -18.04
N ARG A 4 55.62 -6.45 -18.49
CA ARG A 4 55.48 -7.46 -19.56
C ARG A 4 54.03 -7.68 -20.03
N THR A 5 53.76 -7.07 -21.18
CA THR A 5 53.03 -7.49 -22.39
C THR A 5 52.42 -8.90 -22.52
N ILE A 6 51.37 -8.93 -23.39
CA ILE A 6 50.83 -9.97 -24.32
C ILE A 6 49.57 -10.69 -23.77
N LYS A 7 48.37 -10.60 -24.38
CA LYS A 7 47.98 -11.11 -25.72
C LYS A 7 46.77 -10.39 -26.35
N PHE A 8 46.99 -9.68 -27.45
CA PHE A 8 46.06 -9.65 -28.58
C PHE A 8 46.50 -10.71 -29.58
N THR A 9 45.53 -11.43 -30.15
CA THR A 9 45.70 -12.54 -31.08
C THR A 9 45.75 -12.03 -32.53
N PRO A 10 46.80 -12.32 -33.31
CA PRO A 10 46.76 -12.21 -34.77
C PRO A 10 47.03 -13.59 -35.41
N ILE A 11 46.09 -14.06 -36.24
CA ILE A 11 46.32 -15.06 -37.28
C ILE A 11 45.59 -14.49 -38.51
N ALA A 12 46.21 -13.87 -39.51
CA ALA A 12 47.32 -14.27 -40.38
C ALA A 12 46.97 -15.42 -41.35
N ALA A 13 46.56 -15.03 -42.55
CA ALA A 13 47.09 -15.51 -43.83
C ALA A 13 47.00 -14.29 -44.79
N SER A 14 48.05 -13.60 -45.29
CA SER A 14 49.38 -14.00 -45.80
C SER A 14 49.20 -14.93 -47.03
N VAL A 15 49.67 -14.69 -48.27
CA VAL A 15 50.89 -14.03 -48.79
C VAL A 15 50.78 -13.84 -50.32
N ALA A 16 51.28 -12.71 -50.86
CA ALA A 16 52.22 -12.59 -52.01
C ALA A 16 52.18 -11.13 -52.56
N LEU A 17 53.25 -10.39 -52.86
CA LEU A 17 54.70 -10.54 -52.78
C LEU A 17 55.34 -9.17 -53.18
N THR A 18 56.22 -8.61 -52.34
CA THR A 18 57.53 -7.98 -52.67
C THR A 18 57.74 -6.76 -53.62
N LEU A 19 58.39 -5.73 -53.05
CA LEU A 19 59.66 -5.04 -53.44
C LEU A 19 59.69 -3.87 -54.47
N GLY A 20 60.44 -2.82 -54.09
CA GLY A 20 61.11 -1.87 -55.00
C GLY A 20 61.31 -0.46 -54.42
N LEU A 21 62.18 -0.22 -53.43
CA LEU A 21 63.58 0.26 -53.62
C LEU A 21 63.84 1.01 -54.94
N THR A 22 64.01 2.33 -54.82
CA THR A 22 64.64 3.20 -55.82
C THR A 22 66.16 3.06 -55.81
N ALA A 23 66.77 2.56 -56.89
CA ALA A 23 68.04 3.06 -57.45
C ALA A 23 68.39 2.38 -58.79
N CYS A 24 68.54 3.21 -59.83
CA CYS A 24 69.32 3.04 -61.07
C CYS A 24 69.17 1.77 -61.93
N GLY A 25 68.54 1.95 -63.10
CA GLY A 25 69.17 1.60 -64.38
C GLY A 25 68.60 0.42 -65.17
N SER A 26 68.31 0.71 -66.44
CA SER A 26 68.06 -0.16 -67.60
C SER A 26 66.70 -0.86 -67.75
N ASP A 27 65.96 -0.39 -68.76
CA ASP A 27 65.11 -1.12 -69.72
C ASP A 27 64.58 -2.50 -69.32
N ASN A 28 63.27 -2.58 -69.05
CA ASN A 28 62.34 -3.25 -69.97
C ASN A 28 60.87 -3.07 -69.57
N ASP A 29 60.05 -2.91 -70.60
CA ASP A 29 58.61 -2.69 -70.59
C ASP A 29 57.80 -3.74 -69.81
N ARG A 30 56.96 -3.27 -68.86
CA ARG A 30 55.60 -3.78 -68.58
C ARG A 30 54.88 -2.86 -67.58
N ASN A 31 54.31 -1.77 -68.12
CA ASN A 31 53.32 -0.95 -67.42
C ASN A 31 51.96 -1.65 -67.50
N ILE A 32 51.50 -2.28 -66.42
CA ILE A 32 50.07 -2.58 -66.28
C ILE A 32 49.45 -1.33 -65.65
N PRO A 33 48.46 -0.69 -66.28
CA PRO A 33 47.70 0.38 -65.64
C PRO A 33 46.99 -0.19 -64.42
N VAL A 34 47.23 0.40 -63.24
CA VAL A 34 46.32 0.21 -62.11
C VAL A 34 45.08 1.03 -62.47
N THR A 35 43.96 0.38 -62.74
CA THR A 35 42.67 1.06 -62.90
C THR A 35 42.39 1.85 -61.62
N PRO A 36 41.97 3.13 -61.68
CA PRO A 36 41.46 3.83 -60.50
C PRO A 36 40.39 2.96 -59.87
N VAL A 37 40.50 2.70 -58.57
CA VAL A 37 39.39 2.10 -57.84
C VAL A 37 38.30 3.15 -57.81
N GLU A 38 37.13 2.83 -58.36
CA GLU A 38 35.97 3.72 -58.34
C GLU A 38 35.54 3.89 -56.88
N SER A 39 35.66 5.10 -56.34
CA SER A 39 35.15 5.47 -55.03
C SER A 39 33.77 6.10 -55.17
N PHE A 40 32.89 5.78 -54.23
CA PHE A 40 31.54 6.31 -54.10
C PHE A 40 31.53 7.21 -52.88
N THR A 41 31.01 8.43 -53.02
CA THR A 41 30.81 9.37 -51.92
C THR A 41 29.34 9.31 -51.50
N ALA A 42 29.11 9.12 -50.20
CA ALA A 42 27.80 9.34 -49.59
C ALA A 42 27.85 10.60 -48.73
N THR A 43 26.72 11.30 -48.69
CA THR A 43 26.52 12.43 -47.79
C THR A 43 25.18 12.23 -47.12
N GLY A 44 25.13 12.37 -45.81
CA GLY A 44 23.90 12.34 -45.03
C GLY A 44 23.90 13.50 -44.05
N ASP A 45 22.77 14.18 -43.96
CA ASP A 45 22.53 15.18 -42.94
C ASP A 45 21.71 14.52 -41.81
N ALA A 46 21.88 14.98 -40.57
CA ALA A 46 21.10 14.56 -39.42
C ALA A 46 20.82 15.76 -38.52
N GLN A 47 19.62 15.83 -37.97
CA GLN A 47 19.23 16.84 -36.99
C GLN A 47 18.68 16.10 -35.78
N PHE A 48 19.07 16.51 -34.57
CA PHE A 48 18.76 15.79 -33.33
C PHE A 48 17.82 16.61 -32.46
N ASN A 49 16.51 16.42 -32.63
CA ASN A 49 15.48 17.20 -31.95
C ASN A 49 14.43 16.35 -31.21
N ILE A 50 14.56 15.03 -31.18
CA ILE A 50 13.70 14.19 -30.32
C ILE A 50 14.37 14.05 -28.96
N GLU A 51 13.85 14.74 -27.96
CA GLU A 51 14.37 14.71 -26.60
C GLU A 51 13.90 13.46 -25.85
N VAL A 52 14.83 12.75 -25.19
CA VAL A 52 14.53 11.70 -24.22
C VAL A 52 15.21 12.04 -22.90
N THR A 53 14.41 12.27 -21.87
CA THR A 53 14.90 12.60 -20.51
C THR A 53 14.57 11.50 -19.52
N GLY A 54 15.37 11.35 -18.48
CA GLY A 54 15.11 10.38 -17.43
C GLY A 54 15.93 10.64 -16.17
N LYS A 55 15.56 9.94 -15.10
CA LYS A 55 16.36 9.80 -13.88
C LYS A 55 16.71 8.33 -13.67
N ALA A 56 17.96 8.08 -13.29
CA ALA A 56 18.44 6.76 -12.88
C ALA A 56 18.40 6.65 -11.36
N VAL A 57 17.38 5.96 -10.86
CA VAL A 57 17.07 5.96 -9.43
C VAL A 57 16.86 4.55 -8.88
N LYS A 58 17.66 4.28 -7.86
CA LYS A 58 17.53 3.20 -6.89
C LYS A 58 17.67 3.78 -5.47
N GLY A 59 18.79 4.45 -5.24
CA GLY A 59 18.84 5.88 -4.89
C GLY A 59 19.50 6.61 -6.06
N SER A 60 19.73 7.91 -5.97
CA SER A 60 20.28 8.67 -7.10
C SER A 60 21.64 8.12 -7.54
N MET A 61 21.79 7.85 -8.84
CA MET A 61 23.06 7.41 -9.43
C MET A 61 23.80 8.61 -9.99
N LYS A 62 24.79 9.16 -9.26
CA LYS A 62 25.56 10.34 -9.66
C LYS A 62 26.73 9.97 -10.56
N SER A 63 27.01 10.78 -11.59
CA SER A 63 28.14 10.60 -12.52
C SER A 63 28.19 9.20 -13.17
N ALA A 64 27.03 8.56 -13.31
CA ALA A 64 26.89 7.22 -13.86
C ALA A 64 26.87 7.29 -15.39
N VAL A 65 27.48 6.29 -16.03
CA VAL A 65 27.65 6.27 -17.48
C VAL A 65 26.34 5.89 -18.16
N VAL A 66 25.89 6.72 -19.12
CA VAL A 66 24.68 6.48 -19.92
C VAL A 66 25.05 5.89 -21.27
N THR A 67 24.43 4.76 -21.61
CA THR A 67 24.59 4.09 -22.92
C THR A 67 23.24 3.99 -23.61
N VAL A 68 23.20 4.32 -24.90
CA VAL A 68 21.97 4.35 -25.71
C VAL A 68 22.08 3.37 -26.87
N MET A 69 21.12 2.44 -26.95
CA MET A 69 21.07 1.38 -27.95
C MET A 69 19.65 1.29 -28.55
N THR A 70 19.52 0.59 -29.67
CA THR A 70 18.24 0.19 -30.27
C THR A 70 18.32 -1.28 -30.72
N LEU A 71 17.20 -1.85 -31.16
CA LEU A 71 17.18 -3.17 -31.79
C LEU A 71 17.11 -3.01 -33.31
N ASP A 72 18.02 -3.70 -34.00
CA ASP A 72 17.91 -3.83 -35.45
C ASP A 72 16.75 -4.75 -35.86
N ALA A 73 16.48 -4.84 -37.16
CA ALA A 73 15.40 -5.69 -37.70
C ALA A 73 15.57 -7.20 -37.41
N SER A 74 16.74 -7.62 -36.91
CA SER A 74 17.02 -9.00 -36.49
C SER A 74 16.88 -9.21 -34.97
N GLY A 75 16.53 -8.16 -34.22
CA GLY A 75 16.44 -8.18 -32.76
C GLY A 75 17.80 -8.12 -32.07
N GLN A 76 18.85 -7.68 -32.77
CA GLN A 76 20.18 -7.48 -32.18
C GLN A 76 20.34 -6.04 -31.68
N SER A 77 20.91 -5.88 -30.49
CA SER A 77 21.25 -4.57 -29.93
C SER A 77 22.35 -3.89 -30.76
N VAL A 78 22.08 -2.68 -31.25
CA VAL A 78 23.00 -1.83 -32.00
C VAL A 78 22.98 -0.40 -31.46
N PRO A 79 24.08 0.37 -31.55
CA PRO A 79 24.09 1.77 -31.11
C PRO A 79 23.16 2.65 -31.96
N VAL A 80 22.57 3.66 -31.34
CA VAL A 80 21.81 4.73 -32.01
C VAL A 80 22.60 6.04 -31.98
N ALA A 81 22.47 6.88 -33.00
CA ALA A 81 23.08 8.21 -33.00
C ALA A 81 22.29 9.16 -32.08
N PHE A 82 22.99 9.92 -31.23
CA PHE A 82 22.37 10.89 -30.33
C PHE A 82 23.31 12.07 -29.97
N ARG A 83 22.75 13.16 -29.44
CA ARG A 83 23.47 14.33 -28.93
C ARG A 83 23.05 14.70 -27.52
N SER A 84 23.81 15.60 -26.89
CA SER A 84 23.54 16.12 -25.54
C SER A 84 22.72 17.42 -25.53
N ALA A 85 22.39 17.97 -26.70
CA ALA A 85 21.59 19.18 -26.88
C ALA A 85 20.82 19.10 -28.20
N ALA A 86 19.71 19.84 -28.30
CA ALA A 86 18.92 19.95 -29.52
C ALA A 86 19.73 20.63 -30.65
N SER A 87 19.45 20.26 -31.89
CA SER A 87 20.20 20.75 -33.05
C SER A 87 19.54 21.98 -33.66
N ALA A 88 20.18 23.13 -33.55
CA ALA A 88 19.72 24.36 -34.22
C ALA A 88 19.84 24.31 -35.76
N GLU A 89 20.81 23.54 -36.28
CA GLU A 89 21.08 23.34 -37.71
C GLU A 89 21.48 21.88 -37.94
N ALA A 90 21.23 21.34 -39.13
CA ALA A 90 21.58 19.96 -39.47
C ALA A 90 23.10 19.73 -39.50
N GLU A 91 23.55 18.63 -38.91
CA GLU A 91 24.92 18.14 -38.97
C GLU A 91 25.13 17.34 -40.27
N SER A 92 26.19 17.66 -41.03
CA SER A 92 26.48 16.99 -42.31
C SER A 92 27.66 16.02 -42.20
N PHE A 93 27.46 14.80 -42.66
CA PHE A 93 28.41 13.70 -42.66
C PHE A 93 28.71 13.27 -44.09
N SER A 94 29.99 13.11 -44.44
CA SER A 94 30.37 12.63 -45.77
C SER A 94 31.52 11.64 -45.70
N GLU A 95 31.29 10.46 -46.31
CA GLU A 95 32.25 9.36 -46.33
C GLU A 95 32.45 8.82 -47.75
N GLU A 96 33.60 8.19 -47.99
CA GLU A 96 33.93 7.55 -49.27
C GLU A 96 34.21 6.05 -49.10
N ALA A 97 33.62 5.21 -49.96
CA ALA A 97 33.86 3.77 -49.95
C ALA A 97 33.93 3.17 -51.37
N LEU A 98 34.17 1.87 -51.46
CA LEU A 98 34.32 1.14 -52.73
C LEU A 98 33.00 0.72 -53.39
N SER A 99 31.87 1.02 -52.74
CA SER A 99 30.50 0.85 -53.24
C SER A 99 29.58 1.85 -52.54
N GLN A 100 28.44 2.20 -53.17
CA GLN A 100 27.47 3.11 -52.59
C GLN A 100 26.97 2.63 -51.21
N ASP A 101 26.51 1.37 -51.11
CA ASP A 101 26.05 0.79 -49.84
C ASP A 101 27.09 0.85 -48.71
N ALA A 102 28.39 0.78 -49.06
CA ALA A 102 29.47 0.85 -48.08
C ALA A 102 29.77 2.29 -47.67
N ALA A 103 29.54 3.26 -48.57
CA ALA A 103 29.68 4.68 -48.27
C ALA A 103 28.50 5.14 -47.40
N ASP A 104 27.28 4.69 -47.71
CA ASP A 104 26.08 4.96 -46.91
C ASP A 104 26.22 4.37 -45.49
N ALA A 105 26.67 3.11 -45.37
CA ALA A 105 26.94 2.50 -44.06
C ALA A 105 28.08 3.20 -43.28
N ALA A 106 29.08 3.75 -43.98
CA ALA A 106 30.14 4.52 -43.34
C ALA A 106 29.62 5.86 -42.81
N VAL A 107 28.71 6.54 -43.54
CA VAL A 107 28.04 7.77 -43.06
C VAL A 107 27.28 7.48 -41.77
N GLU A 108 26.47 6.42 -41.72
CA GLU A 108 25.74 6.04 -40.51
C GLU A 108 26.67 5.66 -39.35
N ALA A 109 27.78 4.96 -39.63
CA ALA A 109 28.80 4.69 -38.61
C ALA A 109 29.47 5.97 -38.08
N SER A 110 29.70 6.97 -38.94
CA SER A 110 30.26 8.27 -38.54
C SER A 110 29.28 9.10 -37.71
N LYS A 111 27.97 9.04 -38.00
CA LYS A 111 26.93 9.64 -37.14
C LYS A 111 26.98 9.09 -35.72
N ILE A 112 27.07 7.76 -35.58
CA ILE A 112 27.18 7.05 -34.29
C ILE A 112 28.52 7.35 -33.60
N ALA A 113 29.63 7.38 -34.35
CA ALA A 113 30.95 7.65 -33.79
C ALA A 113 31.09 9.07 -33.20
N ALA A 114 30.21 9.98 -33.59
CA ALA A 114 30.12 11.34 -33.05
C ALA A 114 29.31 11.44 -31.74
N ASN A 115 28.76 10.33 -31.22
CA ASN A 115 28.03 10.33 -29.95
C ASN A 115 28.93 10.81 -28.80
N PRO A 116 28.43 11.74 -27.95
CA PRO A 116 29.17 12.19 -26.78
C PRO A 116 29.16 11.14 -25.66
N GLU A 117 30.09 11.29 -24.72
CA GLU A 117 29.93 10.67 -23.40
C GLU A 117 28.86 11.43 -22.63
N VAL A 118 27.89 10.70 -22.06
CA VAL A 118 26.83 11.26 -21.23
C VAL A 118 26.92 10.64 -19.85
N LEU A 119 26.97 11.51 -18.85
CA LEU A 119 26.98 11.16 -17.43
C LEU A 119 25.73 11.71 -16.77
N THR A 120 25.23 10.99 -15.78
CA THR A 120 24.13 11.51 -14.95
C THR A 120 24.61 12.62 -14.01
N ASP A 121 23.72 13.53 -13.66
CA ASP A 121 23.98 14.53 -12.62
C ASP A 121 23.82 13.98 -11.19
N GLU A 122 23.90 14.85 -10.17
CA GLU A 122 23.80 14.46 -8.76
C GLU A 122 22.45 13.88 -8.35
N ASN A 123 21.39 14.14 -9.11
CA ASN A 123 20.07 13.58 -8.89
C ASN A 123 19.78 12.40 -9.85
N GLY A 124 20.82 11.89 -10.53
CA GLY A 124 20.71 10.79 -11.47
C GLY A 124 20.10 11.16 -12.82
N ARG A 125 19.98 12.45 -13.15
CA ARG A 125 19.30 12.89 -14.37
C ARG A 125 20.18 12.77 -15.60
N TYR A 126 19.55 12.51 -16.73
CA TYR A 126 20.16 12.59 -18.04
C TYR A 126 19.16 13.11 -19.08
N SER A 127 19.71 13.67 -20.16
CA SER A 127 18.96 14.05 -21.36
C SER A 127 19.79 13.67 -22.60
N ILE A 128 19.12 13.11 -23.60
CA ILE A 128 19.70 12.79 -24.91
C ILE A 128 18.75 13.24 -26.01
N TYR A 129 19.31 13.53 -27.18
CA TYR A 129 18.56 14.00 -28.35
C TYR A 129 18.80 13.04 -29.51
N LEU A 130 17.73 12.40 -29.99
CA LEU A 130 17.74 11.46 -31.11
C LEU A 130 17.46 12.19 -32.42
N ASP A 131 17.84 11.55 -33.52
CA ASP A 131 17.61 12.05 -34.89
C ASP A 131 16.10 12.27 -35.13
N ASP A 132 15.73 13.33 -35.82
CA ASP A 132 14.36 13.73 -36.15
C ASP A 132 13.58 12.60 -36.86
N ASP A 133 14.28 11.79 -37.65
CA ASP A 133 13.70 10.68 -38.39
C ASP A 133 13.65 9.36 -37.57
N PHE A 134 14.10 9.37 -36.31
CA PHE A 134 14.15 8.16 -35.50
C PHE A 134 12.75 7.69 -35.08
N THR A 135 12.48 6.40 -35.29
CA THR A 135 11.30 5.71 -34.76
C THR A 135 11.65 4.29 -34.34
N GLY A 136 11.05 3.82 -33.25
CA GLY A 136 11.26 2.48 -32.71
C GLY A 136 11.71 2.48 -31.25
N PRO A 137 12.14 1.31 -30.73
CA PRO A 137 12.54 1.18 -29.34
C PRO A 137 13.96 1.73 -29.10
N VAL A 138 14.11 2.45 -28.00
CA VAL A 138 15.37 2.98 -27.47
C VAL A 138 15.62 2.33 -26.12
N TYR A 139 16.80 1.75 -25.97
CA TYR A 139 17.28 1.14 -24.73
C TYR A 139 18.31 2.06 -24.11
N ILE A 140 18.05 2.48 -22.89
CA ILE A 140 18.98 3.31 -22.13
C ILE A 140 19.45 2.50 -20.94
N THR A 141 20.76 2.37 -20.81
CA THR A 141 21.42 1.70 -19.70
C THR A 141 22.25 2.72 -18.93
N VAL A 142 22.10 2.73 -17.61
CA VAL A 142 22.87 3.59 -16.71
C VAL A 142 23.66 2.74 -15.74
N LYS A 143 24.95 3.03 -15.60
CA LYS A 143 25.89 2.18 -14.87
C LYS A 143 26.78 2.97 -13.89
N THR A 144 26.85 2.49 -12.65
CA THR A 144 27.89 2.86 -11.68
C THR A 144 28.97 1.77 -11.56
N SER A 145 30.14 2.12 -11.02
CA SER A 145 31.20 1.17 -10.75
C SER A 145 31.87 1.33 -9.38
N GLU A 146 32.28 0.20 -8.79
CA GLU A 146 33.09 0.14 -7.57
C GLU A 146 34.51 0.69 -7.78
N GLU A 147 35.08 0.49 -8.97
CA GLU A 147 36.45 0.88 -9.28
C GLU A 147 36.56 1.57 -10.64
N GLY A 148 37.39 2.62 -10.72
CA GLY A 148 37.88 3.15 -12.00
C GLY A 148 37.05 4.25 -12.66
N ASP A 149 35.97 4.72 -12.03
CA ASP A 149 35.23 5.92 -12.40
C ASP A 149 34.86 6.78 -11.16
N ASP A 150 34.20 7.92 -11.39
CA ASP A 150 33.73 8.85 -10.35
C ASP A 150 32.20 8.73 -10.08
N SER A 151 31.61 7.58 -10.42
CA SER A 151 30.16 7.34 -10.24
C SER A 151 29.81 6.92 -8.79
N PHE A 152 28.67 7.34 -8.27
CA PHE A 152 28.24 7.02 -6.90
C PHE A 152 26.76 6.68 -6.86
N LEU A 153 26.38 5.87 -5.87
CA LEU A 153 24.98 5.59 -5.54
C LEU A 153 24.67 6.18 -4.17
N ARG A 154 23.56 6.92 -4.05
CA ARG A 154 23.06 7.35 -2.74
C ARG A 154 22.27 6.24 -2.08
N CYS A 155 22.47 6.05 -0.78
CA CYS A 155 21.71 5.11 0.02
C CYS A 155 20.34 5.69 0.36
N ASP A 156 19.29 5.06 -0.17
CA ASP A 156 17.89 5.41 0.07
C ASP A 156 17.21 4.38 1.01
N ALA A 157 17.98 3.43 1.56
CA ALA A 157 17.46 2.42 2.49
C ALA A 157 17.53 2.90 3.95
N TYR A 158 16.42 2.75 4.69
CA TYR A 158 16.34 3.18 6.09
C TYR A 158 17.20 2.36 7.06
N VAL A 159 17.49 1.09 6.76
CA VAL A 159 18.29 0.20 7.63
C VAL A 159 19.74 0.06 7.16
N GLY A 160 20.18 0.98 6.30
CA GLY A 160 21.52 1.02 5.72
C GLY A 160 21.67 0.19 4.44
N CYS A 161 22.71 0.52 3.66
CA CYS A 161 23.00 -0.10 2.36
C CYS A 161 24.23 -1.00 2.36
N GLY A 162 24.91 -1.15 3.51
CA GLY A 162 26.13 -1.92 3.65
C GLY A 162 27.13 -1.23 4.56
N THR A 163 28.42 -1.49 4.31
CA THR A 163 29.53 -0.89 5.05
C THR A 163 30.62 -0.43 4.10
N TYR A 164 31.30 0.67 4.43
CA TYR A 164 32.53 1.08 3.79
C TYR A 164 33.69 0.15 4.13
N ASP A 165 34.63 0.00 3.19
CA ASP A 165 35.90 -0.69 3.45
C ASP A 165 36.80 0.10 4.42
N GLU A 166 36.82 1.43 4.27
CA GLU A 166 37.49 2.39 5.15
C GLU A 166 36.51 3.55 5.42
N ALA A 167 36.43 3.99 6.69
CA ALA A 167 35.57 5.10 7.08
C ALA A 167 35.93 6.36 6.27
N PRO A 168 34.94 7.02 5.63
CA PRO A 168 35.18 8.27 4.91
C PRO A 168 35.68 9.39 5.82
N GLU A 169 36.27 10.44 5.24
CA GLU A 169 36.47 11.68 6.01
C GLU A 169 35.09 12.24 6.38
N VAL A 170 34.93 12.69 7.62
CA VAL A 170 33.70 13.38 8.06
C VAL A 170 33.46 14.57 7.13
N ASP A 171 32.39 14.52 6.35
CA ASP A 171 31.88 15.62 5.54
C ASP A 171 30.40 15.88 5.90
N ASP A 172 29.71 16.73 5.14
CA ASP A 172 28.34 17.12 5.48
C ASP A 172 27.36 15.94 5.29
N GLU A 173 27.73 14.91 4.53
CA GLU A 173 26.90 13.75 4.23
C GLU A 173 27.26 12.50 5.07
N ASN A 174 28.55 12.23 5.30
CA ASN A 174 29.05 11.07 6.04
C ASN A 174 29.52 11.44 7.45
N ASP A 175 29.09 10.65 8.45
CA ASP A 175 29.38 10.92 9.86
C ASP A 175 30.76 10.42 10.35
N GLY A 176 31.55 9.82 9.46
CA GLY A 176 32.89 9.30 9.67
C GLY A 176 32.93 7.88 10.25
N ASP A 177 31.82 7.16 10.26
CA ASP A 177 31.78 5.75 10.61
C ASP A 177 31.94 4.81 9.38
N THR A 178 31.79 3.50 9.59
CA THR A 178 31.94 2.50 8.52
C THR A 178 30.61 1.98 8.00
N ASP A 179 29.49 2.32 8.62
CA ASP A 179 28.17 1.90 8.18
C ASP A 179 27.68 2.87 7.09
N ILE A 180 27.00 2.36 6.06
CA ILE A 180 26.45 3.21 4.99
C ILE A 180 25.00 3.48 5.32
N GLU A 181 24.69 4.74 5.63
CA GLU A 181 23.40 5.14 6.16
C GLU A 181 22.51 5.87 5.15
N PHE A 182 21.24 6.07 5.50
CA PHE A 182 20.28 6.80 4.68
C PHE A 182 20.80 8.21 4.32
N GLY A 183 20.79 8.54 3.03
CA GLY A 183 21.29 9.81 2.47
C GLY A 183 22.76 9.79 2.07
N GLU A 184 23.54 8.77 2.43
CA GLU A 184 24.99 8.76 2.21
C GLU A 184 25.38 8.19 0.83
N TRP A 185 26.49 8.68 0.28
CA TRP A 185 27.01 8.24 -1.00
C TRP A 185 28.00 7.09 -0.84
N TYR A 186 27.90 6.08 -1.71
CA TYR A 186 28.84 4.95 -1.72
C TYR A 186 29.13 4.43 -3.14
N LYS A 187 30.23 3.68 -3.26
CA LYS A 187 30.68 3.04 -4.49
C LYS A 187 30.08 1.65 -4.62
N THR A 188 29.47 1.34 -5.77
CA THR A 188 28.92 0.01 -6.06
C THR A 188 28.78 -0.24 -7.57
N ASP A 189 28.92 -1.50 -7.99
CA ASP A 189 28.64 -1.94 -9.35
C ASP A 189 27.13 -2.15 -9.49
N LEU A 190 26.45 -1.23 -10.19
CA LEU A 190 25.02 -1.35 -10.47
C LEU A 190 24.75 -0.96 -11.92
N GLU A 191 23.95 -1.78 -12.60
CA GLU A 191 23.47 -1.52 -13.95
C GLU A 191 21.94 -1.56 -13.95
N LEU A 192 21.33 -0.44 -14.35
CA LEU A 192 19.90 -0.31 -14.53
C LEU A 192 19.59 0.03 -15.98
N SER A 193 18.40 -0.36 -16.45
CA SER A 193 17.98 -0.13 -17.82
C SER A 193 16.50 0.25 -17.94
N VAL A 194 16.17 0.84 -19.08
CA VAL A 194 14.81 1.13 -19.51
C VAL A 194 14.70 0.91 -21.00
N VAL A 195 13.49 0.60 -21.47
CA VAL A 195 13.15 0.66 -22.88
C VAL A 195 12.02 1.66 -23.08
N LYS A 196 12.17 2.55 -24.05
CA LYS A 196 11.17 3.53 -24.46
C LYS A 196 10.85 3.35 -25.93
N PHE A 197 9.57 3.36 -26.30
CA PHE A 197 9.18 3.35 -27.70
C PHE A 197 8.99 4.79 -28.19
N ILE A 198 9.66 5.14 -29.31
CA ILE A 198 9.51 6.44 -29.98
C ILE A 198 8.60 6.24 -31.19
N PRO A 199 7.34 6.74 -31.15
CA PRO A 199 6.44 6.64 -32.28
C PRO A 199 6.96 7.46 -33.47
N ALA A 200 6.54 7.10 -34.67
CA ALA A 200 6.85 7.90 -35.85
C ALA A 200 6.19 9.28 -35.71
N VAL A 201 6.98 10.34 -35.85
CA VAL A 201 6.47 11.70 -35.88
C VAL A 201 5.55 11.82 -37.11
N GLU A 202 4.24 11.95 -36.92
CA GLU A 202 3.38 12.41 -38.01
C GLU A 202 3.85 13.81 -38.37
N ALA A 203 4.06 14.09 -39.66
CA ALA A 203 4.55 15.39 -40.12
C ALA A 203 3.57 16.50 -39.73
N ASP A 204 3.70 17.05 -38.51
CA ASP A 204 2.95 18.21 -38.07
C ASP A 204 3.75 19.49 -38.30
N THR A 205 3.00 20.50 -38.73
CA THR A 205 3.43 21.82 -39.18
C THR A 205 3.43 22.88 -38.06
N SER A 206 3.15 22.47 -36.82
CA SER A 206 3.22 23.32 -35.63
C SER A 206 4.59 23.18 -34.97
N GLY A 207 5.50 24.11 -35.25
CA GLY A 207 6.85 24.12 -34.69
C GLY A 207 6.92 24.45 -33.20
N ALA A 208 6.40 23.59 -32.33
CA ALA A 208 6.68 23.62 -30.90
C ALA A 208 6.28 22.30 -30.25
N SER A 209 7.23 21.52 -29.73
CA SER A 209 7.05 20.81 -28.44
C SER A 209 8.36 20.16 -27.99
N GLY A 210 9.09 20.85 -27.11
CA GLY A 210 10.03 20.26 -26.16
C GLY A 210 9.59 20.60 -24.75
N ALA A 211 9.79 19.68 -23.80
CA ALA A 211 9.44 19.87 -22.39
C ALA A 211 10.27 20.97 -21.69
N ALA A 212 11.18 21.65 -22.41
CA ALA A 212 12.11 22.65 -21.88
C ALA A 212 12.13 23.99 -22.66
N GLY A 213 11.18 24.26 -23.55
CA GLY A 213 11.12 25.56 -24.25
C GLY A 213 12.29 25.82 -25.22
N ASP A 214 12.99 24.79 -25.69
CA ASP A 214 13.93 24.91 -26.81
C ASP A 214 13.12 24.85 -28.12
N ASP A 215 13.15 25.94 -28.90
CA ASP A 215 12.47 26.11 -30.19
C ASP A 215 12.79 24.97 -31.19
N ASN A 216 13.88 24.24 -30.97
CA ASN A 216 14.33 23.20 -31.89
C ASN A 216 13.72 21.82 -31.60
N VAL A 217 13.13 21.57 -30.42
CA VAL A 217 12.65 20.22 -30.04
C VAL A 217 11.30 19.92 -30.69
N ILE A 218 11.23 18.77 -31.40
CA ILE A 218 10.03 18.33 -32.15
C ILE A 218 9.21 17.28 -31.40
N GLY A 219 9.76 16.67 -30.35
CA GLY A 219 9.07 15.73 -29.47
C GLY A 219 9.89 15.43 -28.22
N SER A 220 9.23 15.22 -27.08
CA SER A 220 9.88 14.95 -25.79
C SER A 220 9.25 13.75 -25.07
N TYR A 221 10.10 12.84 -24.60
CA TYR A 221 9.70 11.57 -24.00
C TYR A 221 10.41 11.34 -22.67
N LYS A 222 9.68 10.82 -21.68
CA LYS A 222 10.26 10.39 -20.40
C LYS A 222 10.66 8.92 -20.45
N ALA A 223 11.88 8.62 -20.00
CA ALA A 223 12.43 7.28 -19.91
C ALA A 223 13.20 7.13 -18.59
N ASN A 224 12.51 7.03 -17.46
CA ASN A 224 13.13 6.81 -16.16
C ASN A 224 13.76 5.42 -16.05
N VAL A 225 14.93 5.35 -15.42
CA VAL A 225 15.70 4.12 -15.22
C VAL A 225 15.57 3.71 -13.75
N THR A 226 14.71 2.73 -13.49
CA THR A 226 14.41 2.23 -12.15
C THR A 226 14.61 0.72 -12.07
N PHE A 227 14.44 0.16 -10.87
CA PHE A 227 14.43 -1.28 -10.67
C PHE A 227 13.38 -1.99 -11.53
N LEU A 228 12.13 -1.48 -11.56
CA LEU A 228 11.05 -2.12 -12.31
C LEU A 228 11.24 -1.99 -13.83
N THR A 229 11.68 -0.83 -14.32
CA THR A 229 11.96 -0.68 -15.76
C THR A 229 13.09 -1.59 -16.22
N SER A 230 14.05 -1.88 -15.34
CA SER A 230 15.15 -2.82 -15.62
C SER A 230 14.65 -4.25 -15.77
N LEU A 231 13.66 -4.66 -14.95
CA LEU A 231 12.99 -5.96 -15.11
C LEU A 231 12.23 -6.02 -16.43
N VAL A 232 11.46 -4.97 -16.75
CA VAL A 232 10.68 -4.87 -18.01
C VAL A 232 11.60 -4.94 -19.23
N ALA A 233 12.65 -4.11 -19.28
CA ALA A 233 13.63 -4.12 -20.36
C ALA A 233 14.29 -5.50 -20.52
N GLY A 234 14.68 -6.12 -19.41
CA GLY A 234 15.26 -7.44 -19.40
C GLY A 234 14.32 -8.54 -19.92
N LEU A 235 13.01 -8.47 -19.60
CA LEU A 235 12.01 -9.43 -20.08
C LEU A 235 11.75 -9.27 -21.58
N LEU A 236 11.68 -8.02 -22.06
CA LEU A 236 11.48 -7.72 -23.47
C LEU A 236 12.66 -8.17 -24.33
N LEU A 237 13.89 -7.90 -23.91
CA LEU A 237 15.11 -8.35 -24.59
C LEU A 237 15.22 -9.88 -24.66
N ASP A 238 14.82 -10.59 -23.60
CA ASP A 238 14.86 -12.05 -23.57
C ASP A 238 13.76 -12.72 -24.41
N SER A 239 12.68 -11.99 -24.73
CA SER A 239 11.56 -12.51 -25.52
C SER A 239 11.90 -12.68 -27.01
N GLY A 240 12.85 -11.91 -27.52
CA GLY A 240 13.21 -11.86 -28.95
C GLY A 240 12.08 -11.39 -29.88
N SER A 241 11.00 -10.81 -29.33
CA SER A 241 9.85 -10.29 -30.09
C SER A 241 10.06 -8.82 -30.46
N SER A 242 9.25 -8.30 -31.40
CA SER A 242 9.22 -6.86 -31.69
C SER A 242 8.81 -6.10 -30.43
N VAL A 243 9.48 -4.97 -30.17
CA VAL A 243 9.19 -4.12 -29.02
C VAL A 243 8.47 -2.87 -29.50
N ASP A 244 7.18 -2.81 -29.20
CA ASP A 244 6.24 -1.71 -29.46
C ASP A 244 5.53 -1.29 -28.15
N GLU A 245 4.63 -0.30 -28.24
CA GLU A 245 3.88 0.21 -27.07
C GLU A 245 3.09 -0.90 -26.35
N ASP A 246 2.44 -1.81 -27.10
CA ASP A 246 1.63 -2.89 -26.53
C ASP A 246 2.50 -3.93 -25.79
N ALA A 247 3.67 -4.25 -26.33
CA ALA A 247 4.63 -5.14 -25.70
C ALA A 247 5.16 -4.54 -24.39
N ILE A 248 5.47 -3.25 -24.36
CA ILE A 248 5.90 -2.53 -23.16
C ILE A 248 4.78 -2.54 -22.12
N ALA A 249 3.56 -2.18 -22.48
CA ALA A 249 2.42 -2.16 -21.56
C ALA A 249 2.15 -3.54 -20.95
N THR A 250 2.18 -4.60 -21.76
CA THR A 250 2.00 -5.97 -21.29
C THR A 250 3.11 -6.39 -20.34
N ALA A 251 4.36 -6.08 -20.66
CA ALA A 251 5.51 -6.41 -19.82
C ALA A 251 5.52 -5.62 -18.51
N SER A 252 5.13 -4.34 -18.54
CA SER A 252 4.97 -3.49 -17.37
C SER A 252 3.91 -4.03 -16.42
N LEU A 253 2.69 -4.26 -16.90
CA LEU A 253 1.59 -4.81 -16.09
C LEU A 253 1.97 -6.16 -15.47
N ASN A 254 2.50 -7.09 -16.28
CA ASN A 254 2.90 -8.41 -15.78
C ASN A 254 4.01 -8.31 -14.73
N THR A 255 5.01 -7.44 -14.94
CA THR A 255 6.08 -7.22 -13.96
C THR A 255 5.53 -6.75 -12.62
N VAL A 256 4.63 -5.75 -12.63
CA VAL A 256 4.05 -5.22 -11.39
C VAL A 256 3.17 -6.24 -10.69
N VAL A 257 2.26 -6.92 -11.41
CA VAL A 257 1.38 -7.94 -10.80
C VAL A 257 2.19 -9.08 -10.18
N GLN A 258 3.26 -9.52 -10.86
CA GLN A 258 4.11 -10.61 -10.37
C GLN A 258 4.97 -10.22 -9.16
N VAL A 259 5.43 -8.97 -9.11
CA VAL A 259 6.34 -8.50 -8.06
C VAL A 259 5.58 -7.92 -6.87
N MET A 260 4.58 -7.08 -7.12
CA MET A 260 3.88 -6.27 -6.11
C MET A 260 2.44 -6.74 -5.85
N GLY A 261 1.82 -7.49 -6.77
CA GLY A 261 0.43 -7.93 -6.67
C GLY A 261 -0.55 -7.02 -7.40
N GLN A 262 -1.83 -7.43 -7.49
CA GLN A 262 -2.86 -6.69 -8.23
C GLN A 262 -3.25 -5.37 -7.53
N ASP A 263 -3.35 -5.35 -6.20
CA ASP A 263 -3.72 -4.13 -5.46
C ASP A 263 -2.72 -3.00 -5.68
N ALA A 264 -1.42 -3.32 -5.61
CA ALA A 264 -0.36 -2.38 -5.93
C ALA A 264 -0.35 -1.97 -7.42
N ALA A 265 -0.73 -2.87 -8.33
CA ALA A 265 -0.87 -2.53 -9.75
C ALA A 265 -1.99 -1.50 -10.01
N LEU A 266 -3.07 -1.52 -9.22
CA LEU A 266 -4.14 -0.52 -9.30
C LEU A 266 -3.68 0.86 -8.83
N LEU A 267 -2.81 0.94 -7.82
CA LEU A 267 -2.19 2.20 -7.40
C LEU A 267 -1.32 2.83 -8.51
N LEU A 268 -0.84 2.00 -9.44
CA LEU A 268 0.00 2.40 -10.57
C LEU A 268 -0.79 2.69 -11.84
N SER A 269 -2.12 2.83 -11.76
CA SER A 269 -2.99 3.04 -12.93
C SER A 269 -2.51 4.14 -13.89
N ALA A 270 -1.90 5.20 -13.36
CA ALA A 270 -1.35 6.32 -14.11
C ALA A 270 -0.19 5.96 -15.05
N ILE A 271 0.63 4.96 -14.69
CA ILE A 271 1.88 4.61 -15.38
C ILE A 271 1.98 3.11 -15.71
N ILE A 272 0.95 2.31 -15.44
CA ILE A 272 1.01 0.85 -15.59
C ILE A 272 1.25 0.41 -17.06
N GLY A 273 0.87 1.25 -18.02
CA GLY A 273 1.12 1.02 -19.44
C GLY A 273 2.56 1.32 -19.89
N ASP A 274 3.31 2.12 -19.13
CA ASP A 274 4.74 2.34 -19.35
C ASP A 274 5.35 2.93 -18.06
N LEU A 275 6.00 2.06 -17.29
CA LEU A 275 6.60 2.42 -15.99
C LEU A 275 7.73 3.45 -16.13
N SER A 276 8.27 3.67 -17.32
CA SER A 276 9.33 4.66 -17.54
C SER A 276 8.86 6.11 -17.43
N ASN A 277 7.54 6.34 -17.39
CA ASN A 277 6.98 7.69 -17.24
C ASN A 277 7.04 8.22 -15.79
N GLY A 278 7.37 7.39 -14.80
CA GLY A 278 7.42 7.81 -13.40
C GLY A 278 8.23 6.86 -12.51
N GLY A 279 8.14 7.06 -11.20
CA GLY A 279 8.67 6.17 -10.17
C GLY A 279 10.15 6.34 -9.88
N ALA A 280 10.78 7.41 -10.38
CA ALA A 280 12.20 7.66 -10.19
C ALA A 280 12.42 8.72 -9.11
N VAL A 281 12.06 8.33 -7.89
CA VAL A 281 12.18 9.18 -6.69
C VAL A 281 13.16 8.54 -5.71
N ASP A 282 14.06 9.37 -5.20
CA ASP A 282 14.98 9.05 -4.12
C ASP A 282 14.41 9.63 -2.82
N LEU A 283 13.97 8.77 -1.90
CA LEU A 283 13.29 9.20 -0.67
C LEU A 283 14.25 9.96 0.26
N SER A 284 15.56 9.84 0.09
CA SER A 284 16.56 10.59 0.85
C SER A 284 16.75 12.03 0.37
N ASN A 285 16.26 12.38 -0.82
CA ASN A 285 16.35 13.72 -1.36
C ASN A 285 15.33 13.92 -2.50
N VAL A 286 14.09 14.17 -2.08
CA VAL A 286 12.99 14.44 -2.99
C VAL A 286 13.10 15.87 -3.50
N ASP A 287 13.27 16.03 -4.81
CA ASP A 287 13.55 17.31 -5.46
C ASP A 287 12.31 18.08 -5.94
N GLY A 288 11.10 17.51 -5.77
CA GLY A 288 9.83 18.16 -6.10
C GLY A 288 9.36 18.01 -7.54
N GLU A 289 10.15 17.40 -8.42
CA GLU A 289 9.73 17.27 -9.82
C GLU A 289 8.65 16.23 -10.06
N GLU A 290 8.60 15.22 -9.21
CA GLU A 290 7.62 14.16 -9.26
C GLU A 290 6.81 14.18 -7.97
N GLU A 291 5.48 14.18 -8.12
CA GLU A 291 4.57 14.08 -6.99
C GLU A 291 4.63 12.66 -6.40
N LEU A 292 4.72 12.56 -5.08
CA LEU A 292 4.70 11.31 -4.32
C LEU A 292 3.26 10.77 -4.21
N THR A 293 2.68 10.39 -5.34
CA THR A 293 1.38 9.71 -5.36
C THR A 293 1.49 8.29 -4.79
N ASP A 294 0.35 7.67 -4.47
CA ASP A 294 0.30 6.29 -3.94
C ASP A 294 1.15 5.31 -4.77
N GLY A 295 1.01 5.35 -6.10
CA GLY A 295 1.75 4.47 -7.01
C GLY A 295 3.26 4.76 -7.02
N ILE A 296 3.64 6.04 -7.13
CA ILE A 296 5.05 6.44 -7.16
C ILE A 296 5.73 6.08 -5.83
N LEU A 297 5.06 6.34 -4.71
CA LEU A 297 5.55 5.98 -3.39
C LEU A 297 5.68 4.47 -3.22
N ALA A 298 4.76 3.66 -3.76
CA ALA A 298 4.87 2.20 -3.73
C ALA A 298 6.12 1.70 -4.49
N ILE A 299 6.45 2.30 -5.64
CA ILE A 299 7.68 1.98 -6.40
C ILE A 299 8.93 2.44 -5.65
N ALA A 300 8.91 3.63 -5.06
CA ALA A 300 10.02 4.18 -4.30
C ALA A 300 10.31 3.32 -3.06
N GLN A 301 9.27 2.93 -2.30
CA GLN A 301 9.42 2.03 -1.15
C GLN A 301 9.93 0.65 -1.55
N LEU A 302 9.42 0.05 -2.63
CA LEU A 302 9.96 -1.21 -3.17
C LEU A 302 11.45 -1.06 -3.52
N SER A 303 11.82 0.05 -4.13
CA SER A 303 13.20 0.35 -4.50
C SER A 303 14.08 0.51 -3.27
N SER A 304 13.68 1.31 -2.29
CA SER A 304 14.39 1.45 -1.01
C SER A 304 14.57 0.09 -0.32
N SER A 305 13.51 -0.73 -0.26
CA SER A 305 13.56 -2.06 0.37
C SER A 305 14.59 -2.99 -0.27
N ILE A 306 14.65 -3.01 -1.60
CA ILE A 306 15.59 -3.87 -2.33
C ILE A 306 17.03 -3.36 -2.17
N GLN A 307 17.25 -2.05 -2.00
CA GLN A 307 18.60 -1.51 -1.81
C GLN A 307 19.20 -1.96 -0.48
N GLY A 308 18.39 -2.08 0.57
CA GLY A 308 18.81 -2.62 1.86
C GLY A 308 19.08 -4.14 1.88
N LEU A 309 18.96 -4.83 0.73
CA LEU A 309 19.25 -6.26 0.64
C LEU A 309 20.73 -6.52 0.29
N PRO A 310 21.31 -7.65 0.73
CA PRO A 310 22.75 -7.91 0.59
C PRO A 310 23.32 -7.96 -0.83
N SER A 311 22.50 -8.22 -1.86
CA SER A 311 22.93 -8.31 -3.26
C SER A 311 21.79 -7.93 -4.20
N ILE A 312 21.84 -6.70 -4.73
CA ILE A 312 20.83 -6.17 -5.65
C ILE A 312 20.78 -7.00 -6.95
N GLY A 313 21.94 -7.37 -7.49
CA GLY A 313 22.04 -8.16 -8.73
C GLY A 313 21.43 -9.55 -8.63
N ASP A 314 21.64 -10.25 -7.51
CA ASP A 314 21.05 -11.57 -7.27
C ASP A 314 19.53 -11.49 -7.06
N VAL A 315 19.06 -10.44 -6.38
CA VAL A 315 17.63 -10.15 -6.18
C VAL A 315 16.96 -9.88 -7.53
N MET A 316 17.51 -8.99 -8.36
CA MET A 316 17.00 -8.71 -9.71
C MET A 316 16.93 -9.98 -10.57
N SER A 317 18.00 -10.78 -10.56
CA SER A 317 18.08 -12.02 -11.34
C SER A 317 17.04 -13.05 -10.89
N SER A 318 16.84 -13.19 -9.58
CA SER A 318 15.87 -14.12 -8.99
C SER A 318 14.43 -13.69 -9.27
N ILE A 319 14.12 -12.39 -9.15
CA ILE A 319 12.81 -11.84 -9.48
C ILE A 319 12.50 -12.05 -10.96
N LYS A 320 13.44 -11.74 -11.85
CA LYS A 320 13.30 -11.97 -13.30
C LYS A 320 13.05 -13.43 -13.62
N ALA A 321 13.75 -14.36 -12.98
CA ALA A 321 13.51 -15.79 -13.13
C ALA A 321 12.12 -16.21 -12.63
N GLY A 322 11.67 -15.65 -11.49
CA GLY A 322 10.34 -15.86 -10.93
C GLY A 322 9.23 -15.42 -11.88
N ILE A 323 9.33 -14.20 -12.41
CA ILE A 323 8.37 -13.66 -13.40
C ILE A 323 8.29 -14.57 -14.63
N LYS A 324 9.44 -15.01 -15.18
CA LYS A 324 9.47 -15.92 -16.33
C LYS A 324 8.85 -17.28 -16.06
N SER A 325 8.93 -17.77 -14.83
CA SER A 325 8.26 -19.00 -14.42
C SER A 325 6.75 -18.84 -14.19
N GLY A 326 6.23 -17.61 -14.30
CA GLY A 326 4.81 -17.27 -14.19
C GLY A 326 4.34 -16.96 -12.76
N GLN A 327 5.22 -17.06 -11.76
CA GLN A 327 4.89 -16.79 -10.37
C GLN A 327 6.16 -16.50 -9.55
N PHE A 328 6.32 -15.29 -9.03
CA PHE A 328 7.45 -14.96 -8.13
C PHE A 328 7.19 -15.42 -6.68
N LYS A 329 6.06 -15.02 -6.09
CA LYS A 329 5.69 -15.44 -4.73
C LYS A 329 5.07 -16.83 -4.74
N GLY A 330 5.53 -17.72 -3.85
CA GLY A 330 5.06 -19.12 -3.84
C GLY A 330 5.69 -19.97 -4.96
N ASN A 331 6.81 -19.50 -5.52
CA ASN A 331 7.59 -20.27 -6.50
C ASN A 331 8.05 -21.62 -5.92
N THR A 332 8.09 -22.65 -6.77
CA THR A 332 8.57 -23.98 -6.38
C THR A 332 10.08 -24.06 -6.21
N ASP A 333 10.83 -23.14 -6.82
CA ASP A 333 12.27 -23.01 -6.63
C ASP A 333 12.55 -22.39 -5.24
N ALA A 334 13.28 -23.12 -4.41
CA ALA A 334 13.56 -22.71 -3.04
C ALA A 334 14.39 -21.42 -2.95
N GLY A 335 15.24 -21.14 -3.94
CA GLY A 335 16.02 -19.90 -4.01
C GLY A 335 15.14 -18.70 -4.29
N ILE A 336 14.24 -18.81 -5.28
CA ILE A 336 13.28 -17.75 -5.62
C ILE A 336 12.32 -17.52 -4.45
N ALA A 337 11.79 -18.57 -3.83
CA ALA A 337 10.90 -18.47 -2.67
C ALA A 337 11.57 -17.79 -1.46
N ALA A 338 12.85 -18.05 -1.23
CA ALA A 338 13.62 -17.40 -0.17
C ALA A 338 13.79 -15.90 -0.43
N ILE A 339 14.09 -15.50 -1.68
CA ILE A 339 14.17 -14.09 -2.07
C ILE A 339 12.81 -13.38 -1.94
N ALA A 340 11.71 -14.02 -2.35
CA ALA A 340 10.37 -13.46 -2.17
C ALA A 340 10.04 -13.22 -0.68
N THR A 341 10.41 -14.16 0.19
CA THR A 341 10.21 -14.01 1.65
C THR A 341 11.07 -12.88 2.22
N MET A 342 12.35 -12.82 1.82
CA MET A 342 13.27 -11.76 2.25
C MET A 342 12.78 -10.38 1.82
N LEU A 343 12.30 -10.26 0.58
CA LEU A 343 11.76 -9.03 0.03
C LEU A 343 10.47 -8.60 0.75
N GLN A 344 9.55 -9.53 1.01
CA GLN A 344 8.33 -9.24 1.77
C GLN A 344 8.66 -8.63 3.15
N THR A 345 9.62 -9.22 3.88
CA THR A 345 10.07 -8.68 5.18
C THR A 345 10.68 -7.29 5.05
N ALA A 346 11.54 -7.07 4.05
CA ALA A 346 12.18 -5.76 3.82
C ALA A 346 11.13 -4.68 3.49
N ILE A 347 10.12 -5.01 2.70
CA ILE A 347 9.02 -4.11 2.34
C ILE A 347 8.15 -3.78 3.53
N THR A 348 7.75 -4.78 4.33
CA THR A 348 6.98 -4.55 5.55
C THR A 348 7.73 -3.62 6.52
N ASN A 349 9.04 -3.83 6.68
CA ASN A 349 9.88 -2.97 7.52
C ASN A 349 9.98 -1.54 6.95
N THR A 350 10.25 -1.40 5.66
CA THR A 350 10.37 -0.10 4.97
C THR A 350 9.05 0.68 5.06
N ALA A 351 7.91 0.03 4.80
CA ALA A 351 6.59 0.65 4.89
C ALA A 351 6.25 1.09 6.32
N ASN A 352 6.63 0.30 7.34
CA ASN A 352 6.45 0.70 8.74
C ASN A 352 7.29 1.91 9.12
N ILE A 353 8.55 1.95 8.69
CA ILE A 353 9.43 3.10 8.91
C ILE A 353 8.90 4.32 8.16
N PHE A 354 8.49 4.17 6.89
CA PHE A 354 7.96 5.26 6.09
C PHE A 354 6.68 5.85 6.69
N VAL A 355 5.77 5.02 7.22
CA VAL A 355 4.61 5.53 7.97
C VAL A 355 5.06 6.37 9.16
N ALA A 356 6.05 5.91 9.95
CA ALA A 356 6.58 6.70 11.05
C ALA A 356 7.22 8.02 10.57
N VAL A 357 7.89 8.02 9.41
CA VAL A 357 8.45 9.24 8.79
C VAL A 357 7.37 10.21 8.34
N ALA A 358 6.28 9.71 7.76
CA ALA A 358 5.19 10.52 7.24
C ALA A 358 4.28 11.07 8.36
N THR A 359 4.15 10.36 9.48
CA THR A 359 3.11 10.66 10.49
C THR A 359 3.66 10.97 11.88
N GLY A 360 4.94 10.72 12.15
CA GLY A 360 5.54 10.75 13.47
C GLY A 360 6.67 11.76 13.63
N ASP A 361 7.17 11.86 14.86
CA ASP A 361 8.37 12.61 15.20
C ASP A 361 9.64 11.75 15.08
N GLU A 362 10.81 12.33 15.36
CA GLU A 362 12.08 11.60 15.32
C GLU A 362 12.09 10.37 16.24
N THR A 363 11.38 10.42 17.37
CA THR A 363 11.30 9.29 18.32
C THR A 363 10.47 8.14 17.75
N ALA A 364 9.37 8.44 17.06
CA ALA A 364 8.57 7.45 16.36
C ALA A 364 9.38 6.76 15.25
N ILE A 365 10.15 7.53 14.48
CA ILE A 365 11.03 7.01 13.42
C ILE A 365 12.12 6.12 14.03
N GLU A 366 12.79 6.57 15.10
CA GLU A 366 13.81 5.81 15.82
C GLU A 366 13.27 4.45 16.32
N ASN A 367 12.06 4.45 16.89
CA ASN A 367 11.41 3.22 17.35
C ASN A 367 11.08 2.27 16.20
N ALA A 368 10.60 2.79 15.07
CA ALA A 368 10.33 1.99 13.88
C ALA A 368 11.62 1.36 13.30
N LEU A 369 12.71 2.14 13.25
CA LEU A 369 14.04 1.67 12.83
C LEU A 369 14.52 0.52 13.73
N LYS A 370 14.46 0.68 15.06
CA LYS A 370 14.87 -0.36 16.01
C LYS A 370 14.05 -1.64 15.90
N ALA A 371 12.74 -1.50 15.68
CA ALA A 371 11.87 -2.65 15.45
C ALA A 371 12.27 -3.41 14.18
N ALA A 372 12.48 -2.69 13.07
CA ALA A 372 12.95 -3.26 11.81
C ALA A 372 14.31 -3.96 11.93
N PHE A 373 15.27 -3.34 12.63
CA PHE A 373 16.58 -3.93 12.88
C PHE A 373 16.49 -5.25 13.66
N SER A 374 15.65 -5.28 14.69
CA SER A 374 15.44 -6.47 15.52
C SER A 374 14.82 -7.63 14.73
N ILE A 375 13.90 -7.33 13.80
CA ILE A 375 13.29 -8.32 12.89
C ILE A 375 14.33 -8.88 11.91
N ASN A 376 15.16 -8.01 11.33
CA ASN A 376 16.20 -8.41 10.36
C ASN A 376 17.37 -9.14 11.03
N ASN A 377 17.61 -8.88 12.33
CA ASN A 377 18.73 -9.43 13.09
C ASN A 377 18.27 -10.08 14.40
N PRO A 378 17.51 -11.20 14.35
CA PRO A 378 16.96 -11.84 15.55
C PRO A 378 18.02 -12.39 16.50
N ASN A 379 19.26 -12.53 16.03
CA ASN A 379 20.41 -13.00 16.81
C ASN A 379 21.43 -11.90 17.12
N ALA A 380 21.07 -10.62 16.92
CA ALA A 380 21.94 -9.49 17.25
C ALA A 380 22.35 -9.54 18.73
N THR A 381 23.63 -9.28 19.00
CA THR A 381 24.11 -9.12 20.37
C THR A 381 23.61 -7.80 20.95
N GLN A 382 23.53 -7.69 22.28
CA GLN A 382 23.13 -6.44 22.92
C GLN A 382 24.01 -5.25 22.48
N ALA A 383 25.31 -5.48 22.28
CA ALA A 383 26.21 -4.44 21.78
C ALA A 383 25.88 -3.96 20.35
N GLN A 384 25.39 -4.84 19.48
CA GLN A 384 24.95 -4.47 18.13
C GLN A 384 23.61 -3.75 18.15
N ILE A 385 22.69 -4.16 19.03
CA ILE A 385 21.42 -3.45 19.26
C ILE A 385 21.70 -2.05 19.79
N ASP A 386 22.60 -1.92 20.76
CA ASP A 386 22.97 -0.62 21.35
C ASP A 386 23.69 0.28 20.33
N ALA A 387 24.54 -0.29 19.45
CA ALA A 387 25.19 0.44 18.37
C ALA A 387 24.18 0.95 17.33
N PHE A 388 23.30 0.07 16.83
CA PHE A 388 22.26 0.48 15.88
C PHE A 388 21.30 1.50 16.50
N ALA A 389 20.98 1.37 17.79
CA ALA A 389 20.16 2.36 18.50
C ALA A 389 20.81 3.75 18.49
N ALA A 390 22.13 3.86 18.58
CA ALA A 390 22.83 5.14 18.49
C ALA A 390 22.75 5.73 17.07
N ASN A 391 23.02 4.93 16.04
CA ASN A 391 22.95 5.37 14.63
C ASN A 391 21.51 5.72 14.20
N SER A 392 20.51 5.02 14.73
CA SER A 392 19.10 5.24 14.40
C SER A 392 18.59 6.66 14.68
N VAL A 393 19.23 7.39 15.60
CA VAL A 393 18.94 8.81 15.87
C VAL A 393 19.36 9.69 14.68
N GLY A 394 20.55 9.45 14.12
CA GLY A 394 21.04 10.17 12.95
C GLY A 394 20.19 9.89 11.71
N ILE A 395 19.87 8.61 11.49
CA ILE A 395 18.98 8.18 10.39
C ILE A 395 17.59 8.80 10.53
N ALA A 396 17.00 8.80 11.73
CA ALA A 396 15.69 9.40 11.97
C ALA A 396 15.65 10.88 11.61
N LYS A 397 16.70 11.62 11.97
CA LYS A 397 16.84 13.03 11.63
C LYS A 397 16.99 13.25 10.12
N LYS A 398 17.84 12.48 9.44
CA LYS A 398 18.02 12.54 7.98
C LYS A 398 16.71 12.20 7.25
N ALA A 399 15.97 11.19 7.71
CA ALA A 399 14.67 10.79 7.16
C ALA A 399 13.58 11.86 7.35
N LYS A 400 13.49 12.46 8.54
CA LYS A 400 12.57 13.58 8.79
C LYS A 400 12.90 14.77 7.89
N ALA A 401 14.17 15.15 7.79
CA ALA A 401 14.61 16.24 6.93
C ALA A 401 14.29 15.98 5.45
N ALA A 402 14.43 14.75 4.97
CA ALA A 402 14.07 14.38 3.60
C ALA A 402 12.55 14.48 3.36
N LYS A 403 11.72 14.08 4.32
CA LYS A 403 10.27 14.24 4.27
C LYS A 403 9.85 15.71 4.30
N ASP A 404 10.43 16.51 5.20
CA ASP A 404 10.13 17.95 5.29
C ASP A 404 10.56 18.67 4.00
N LYS A 405 11.69 18.27 3.41
CA LYS A 405 12.14 18.74 2.09
C LYS A 405 11.18 18.33 0.97
N ALA A 406 10.65 17.11 0.98
CA ALA A 406 9.66 16.66 0.00
C ALA A 406 8.39 17.53 0.04
N VAL A 407 7.92 17.88 1.24
CA VAL A 407 6.76 18.75 1.44
C VAL A 407 7.04 20.16 0.96
N LYS A 408 8.17 20.74 1.39
CA LYS A 408 8.61 22.08 0.97
C LYS A 408 8.78 22.21 -0.54
N ASN A 409 9.27 21.16 -1.20
CA ASN A 409 9.44 21.12 -2.65
C ASN A 409 8.11 20.85 -3.40
N GLY A 410 6.99 20.69 -2.70
CA GLY A 410 5.67 20.46 -3.30
C GLY A 410 5.47 19.05 -3.85
N ALA A 411 6.33 18.09 -3.51
CA ALA A 411 6.18 16.70 -3.95
C ALA A 411 4.97 16.01 -3.29
N ALA A 412 4.58 16.45 -2.10
CA ALA A 412 3.37 16.05 -1.41
C ALA A 412 3.01 17.10 -0.35
N THR A 413 1.77 17.07 0.14
CA THR A 413 1.44 17.71 1.41
C THR A 413 1.68 16.73 2.55
N ASP A 414 1.82 17.22 3.79
CA ASP A 414 1.92 16.35 4.97
C ASP A 414 0.74 15.37 5.06
N ALA A 415 -0.49 15.88 4.92
CA ALA A 415 -1.71 15.07 4.95
C ALA A 415 -1.77 14.07 3.79
N GLY A 416 -1.39 14.48 2.58
CA GLY A 416 -1.35 13.63 1.41
C GLY A 416 -0.33 12.50 1.57
N LEU A 417 0.87 12.81 2.07
CA LEU A 417 1.93 11.84 2.28
C LEU A 417 1.57 10.81 3.35
N ALA A 418 0.96 11.26 4.46
CA ALA A 418 0.49 10.39 5.53
C ALA A 418 -0.58 9.41 5.03
N ALA A 419 -1.58 9.89 4.28
CA ALA A 419 -2.61 9.05 3.68
C ALA A 419 -2.02 8.05 2.68
N ALA A 420 -1.14 8.51 1.79
CA ALA A 420 -0.45 7.66 0.83
C ALA A 420 0.39 6.57 1.53
N ALA A 421 1.12 6.92 2.59
CA ALA A 421 1.93 5.97 3.36
C ALA A 421 1.12 4.81 3.93
N VAL A 422 -0.06 5.09 4.51
CA VAL A 422 -0.95 4.06 5.06
C VAL A 422 -1.52 3.17 3.95
N LYS A 423 -1.97 3.79 2.85
CA LYS A 423 -2.55 3.07 1.71
C LYS A 423 -1.51 2.18 1.00
N VAL A 424 -0.30 2.69 0.80
CA VAL A 424 0.83 1.95 0.24
C VAL A 424 1.25 0.81 1.16
N LYS A 425 1.36 1.05 2.46
CA LYS A 425 1.63 -0.02 3.44
C LYS A 425 0.63 -1.16 3.32
N LYS A 426 -0.66 -0.84 3.16
CA LYS A 426 -1.71 -1.86 2.98
C LYS A 426 -1.56 -2.61 1.66
N ALA A 427 -1.34 -1.89 0.56
CA ALA A 427 -1.17 -2.50 -0.77
C ALA A 427 0.09 -3.38 -0.87
N LEU A 428 1.13 -3.08 -0.08
CA LEU A 428 2.39 -3.82 -0.04
C LEU A 428 2.46 -4.87 1.09
N GLU A 429 1.39 -5.05 1.86
CA GLU A 429 1.31 -6.04 2.95
C GLU A 429 1.54 -7.47 2.42
N VAL A 430 1.07 -7.75 1.21
CA VAL A 430 1.23 -9.03 0.52
C VAL A 430 1.74 -8.75 -0.89
N ILE A 431 3.05 -8.86 -1.11
CA ILE A 431 3.63 -8.69 -2.44
C ILE A 431 3.36 -9.87 -3.34
N GLY A 432 3.50 -9.70 -4.65
CA GLY A 432 3.31 -10.71 -5.67
C GLY A 432 1.90 -11.31 -5.73
N CYS A 433 1.75 -12.38 -6.50
CA CYS A 433 0.47 -13.04 -6.76
C CYS A 433 0.61 -14.56 -6.54
N THR A 434 -0.52 -15.26 -6.34
CA THR A 434 -0.51 -16.73 -6.31
C THR A 434 -1.62 -17.36 -7.14
N GLY A 435 -1.32 -18.48 -7.82
CA GLY A 435 -2.31 -19.23 -8.58
C GLY A 435 -2.99 -18.41 -9.69
N ALA A 436 -4.31 -18.36 -9.69
CA ALA A 436 -5.10 -17.65 -10.71
C ALA A 436 -4.92 -16.12 -10.65
N GLU A 437 -4.57 -15.56 -9.49
CA GLU A 437 -4.36 -14.12 -9.29
C GLU A 437 -3.13 -13.58 -10.05
N CYS A 438 -2.24 -14.47 -10.50
CA CYS A 438 -1.13 -14.08 -11.37
C CYS A 438 -1.54 -13.82 -12.82
N THR A 439 -2.80 -14.10 -13.17
CA THR A 439 -3.37 -13.77 -14.47
C THR A 439 -4.39 -12.66 -14.28
N VAL A 440 -4.24 -11.59 -15.06
CA VAL A 440 -5.16 -10.45 -15.04
C VAL A 440 -6.46 -10.82 -15.77
N GLY A 441 -7.60 -10.64 -15.09
CA GLY A 441 -8.93 -10.89 -15.65
C GLY A 441 -9.76 -9.62 -15.85
N ASP A 442 -10.99 -9.77 -16.36
CA ASP A 442 -11.90 -8.67 -16.67
C ASP A 442 -12.23 -7.78 -15.45
N ASP A 443 -12.34 -8.39 -14.26
CA ASP A 443 -12.60 -7.66 -13.01
C ASP A 443 -11.47 -6.68 -12.68
N PHE A 444 -10.21 -7.09 -12.88
CA PHE A 444 -9.07 -6.22 -12.70
C PHE A 444 -9.08 -5.07 -13.71
N TYR A 445 -9.34 -5.33 -14.99
CA TYR A 445 -9.40 -4.27 -16.00
C TYR A 445 -10.52 -3.26 -15.70
N THR A 446 -11.64 -3.74 -15.15
CA THR A 446 -12.73 -2.88 -14.69
C THR A 446 -12.28 -1.99 -13.53
N ALA A 447 -11.58 -2.55 -12.54
CA ALA A 447 -11.01 -1.79 -11.42
C ALA A 447 -9.93 -0.81 -11.87
N LEU A 448 -9.06 -1.21 -12.80
CA LEU A 448 -8.02 -0.37 -13.39
C LEU A 448 -8.63 0.81 -14.15
N ALA A 449 -9.68 0.58 -14.94
CA ALA A 449 -10.41 1.62 -15.63
C ALA A 449 -11.04 2.64 -14.65
N ALA A 450 -11.61 2.16 -13.54
CA ALA A 450 -12.15 3.03 -12.50
C ALA A 450 -11.05 3.87 -11.84
N ALA A 451 -9.91 3.25 -11.47
CA ALA A 451 -8.77 3.94 -10.89
C ALA A 451 -8.20 5.01 -11.84
N LEU A 452 -7.98 4.66 -13.10
CA LEU A 452 -7.47 5.61 -14.11
C LEU A 452 -8.44 6.78 -14.36
N THR A 453 -9.75 6.53 -14.31
CA THR A 453 -10.76 7.59 -14.46
C THR A 453 -10.67 8.63 -13.34
N VAL A 454 -10.41 8.19 -12.11
CA VAL A 454 -10.20 9.09 -10.96
C VAL A 454 -8.96 9.97 -11.18
N GLU A 455 -7.85 9.37 -11.59
CA GLU A 455 -6.59 10.07 -11.87
C GLU A 455 -6.74 11.12 -12.99
N VAL A 456 -7.39 10.76 -14.10
CA VAL A 456 -7.65 11.68 -15.22
C VAL A 456 -8.53 12.84 -14.76
N THR A 457 -9.56 12.58 -13.97
CA THR A 457 -10.48 13.63 -13.47
C THR A 457 -9.77 14.59 -12.51
N ALA A 458 -8.92 14.05 -11.62
CA ALA A 458 -8.11 14.85 -10.70
C ALA A 458 -7.15 15.76 -11.48
N SER A 459 -6.45 15.23 -12.48
CA SER A 459 -5.53 16.02 -13.31
C SER A 459 -6.23 17.05 -14.18
N GLN A 460 -7.46 16.79 -14.66
CA GLN A 460 -8.28 17.81 -15.34
C GLN A 460 -8.64 18.97 -14.42
N THR A 461 -8.97 18.67 -13.15
CA THR A 461 -9.26 19.69 -12.15
C THR A 461 -8.01 20.52 -11.83
N ALA A 462 -6.86 19.86 -11.66
CA ALA A 462 -5.58 20.52 -11.44
C ALA A 462 -5.17 21.40 -12.64
N LEU A 463 -5.37 20.93 -13.87
CA LEU A 463 -5.10 21.72 -15.07
C LEU A 463 -5.99 22.97 -15.13
N THR A 464 -7.28 22.84 -14.83
CA THR A 464 -8.20 23.98 -14.80
C THR A 464 -7.75 25.05 -13.78
N ALA A 465 -7.27 24.61 -12.61
CA ALA A 465 -6.69 25.52 -11.61
C ALA A 465 -5.41 26.21 -12.13
N LEU A 466 -4.52 25.43 -12.75
CA LEU A 466 -3.29 25.94 -13.33
C LEU A 466 -3.55 26.95 -14.48
N GLU A 467 -4.55 26.71 -15.31
CA GLU A 467 -4.96 27.63 -16.38
C GLU A 467 -5.39 28.98 -15.81
N MET A 468 -6.13 29.00 -14.69
CA MET A 468 -6.48 30.25 -14.00
C MET A 468 -5.25 30.97 -13.43
N ASP A 469 -4.27 30.21 -12.91
CA ASP A 469 -3.00 30.78 -12.43
C ASP A 469 -2.19 31.37 -13.58
N ILE A 470 -2.15 30.70 -14.74
CA ILE A 470 -1.52 31.19 -15.97
C ILE A 470 -2.20 32.48 -16.46
N GLU A 471 -3.53 32.51 -16.52
CA GLU A 471 -4.28 33.72 -16.90
C GLU A 471 -3.98 34.89 -15.95
N THR A 472 -3.90 34.62 -14.64
CA THR A 472 -3.57 35.62 -13.63
C THR A 472 -2.15 36.16 -13.84
N ALA A 473 -1.16 35.27 -14.04
CA ALA A 473 0.21 35.65 -14.31
C ALA A 473 0.35 36.47 -15.60
N GLN A 474 -0.33 36.07 -16.67
CA GLN A 474 -0.38 36.81 -17.93
C GLN A 474 -1.01 38.20 -17.77
N SER A 475 -2.02 38.35 -16.91
CA SER A 475 -2.59 39.66 -16.58
C SER A 475 -1.58 40.54 -15.85
N SER A 476 -0.89 40.01 -14.83
CA SER A 476 0.17 40.75 -14.11
C SER A 476 1.31 41.16 -15.05
N LEU A 477 1.71 40.25 -15.96
CA LEU A 477 2.70 40.56 -17.00
C LEU A 477 2.24 41.73 -17.89
N ALA A 478 0.99 41.74 -18.34
CA ALA A 478 0.45 42.80 -19.17
C ALA A 478 0.44 44.17 -18.46
N ASP A 479 0.13 44.19 -17.15
CA ASP A 479 0.16 45.39 -16.33
C ASP A 479 1.59 45.96 -16.21
N VAL A 480 2.59 45.10 -16.00
CA VAL A 480 4.00 45.52 -15.96
C VAL A 480 4.50 45.95 -17.34
N GLN A 481 4.12 45.25 -18.42
CA GLN A 481 4.42 45.66 -19.80
C GLN A 481 3.90 47.06 -20.12
N ALA A 482 2.74 47.45 -19.58
CA ALA A 482 2.17 48.78 -19.78
C ALA A 482 3.01 49.92 -19.14
N MET A 483 3.90 49.60 -18.20
CA MET A 483 4.83 50.55 -17.59
C MET A 483 6.13 50.73 -18.42
N GLY A 484 6.46 49.76 -19.27
CA GLY A 484 7.65 49.73 -20.13
C GLY A 484 7.47 50.43 -21.49
N GLY A 485 8.41 50.20 -22.40
CA GLY A 485 8.41 50.70 -23.77
C GLY A 485 8.31 52.22 -23.86
N ASP A 486 7.39 52.71 -24.69
CA ASP A 486 7.17 54.14 -24.91
C ASP A 486 6.63 54.89 -23.67
N ALA A 487 6.10 54.17 -22.67
CA ALA A 487 5.60 54.73 -21.43
C ALA A 487 6.71 54.91 -20.36
N LEU A 488 7.89 54.34 -20.60
CA LEU A 488 9.01 54.39 -19.67
C LEU A 488 9.69 55.77 -19.70
N THR A 489 9.87 56.35 -18.52
CA THR A 489 10.46 57.68 -18.31
C THR A 489 11.38 57.65 -17.09
N ALA A 490 12.21 58.69 -16.94
CA ALA A 490 13.07 58.81 -15.76
C ALA A 490 12.29 58.83 -14.42
N ASP A 491 11.06 59.35 -14.42
CA ASP A 491 10.26 59.52 -13.20
C ASP A 491 9.61 58.21 -12.72
N ASN A 492 9.35 57.25 -13.62
CA ASN A 492 8.74 55.95 -13.29
C ASN A 492 9.69 54.75 -13.46
N ALA A 493 10.92 54.95 -13.95
CA ALA A 493 11.85 53.86 -14.23
C ALA A 493 12.20 53.01 -12.99
N ALA A 494 12.36 53.61 -11.80
CA ALA A 494 12.60 52.84 -10.57
C ALA A 494 11.40 51.95 -10.20
N ALA A 495 10.18 52.46 -10.37
CA ALA A 495 8.94 51.69 -10.12
C ALA A 495 8.76 50.55 -11.14
N PHE A 496 9.13 50.77 -12.40
CA PHE A 496 9.14 49.73 -13.41
C PHE A 496 10.13 48.60 -13.06
N VAL A 497 11.36 48.96 -12.68
CA VAL A 497 12.37 47.97 -12.23
C VAL A 497 11.86 47.17 -11.02
N SER A 498 11.21 47.84 -10.05
CA SER A 498 10.62 47.17 -8.90
C SER A 498 9.52 46.18 -9.31
N ALA A 499 8.56 46.64 -10.13
CA ALA A 499 7.46 45.81 -10.62
C ALA A 499 7.92 44.58 -11.42
N VAL A 500 8.93 44.74 -12.29
CA VAL A 500 9.56 43.62 -13.02
C VAL A 500 10.24 42.65 -12.05
N THR A 501 10.90 43.15 -11.00
CA THR A 501 11.55 42.29 -10.00
C THR A 501 10.53 41.49 -9.19
N LEU A 502 9.44 42.12 -8.74
CA LEU A 502 8.36 41.44 -8.03
C LEU A 502 7.71 40.37 -8.92
N LEU A 503 7.39 40.70 -10.18
CA LEU A 503 6.81 39.74 -11.12
C LEU A 503 7.75 38.54 -11.37
N LYS A 504 9.07 38.79 -11.47
CA LYS A 504 10.06 37.72 -11.59
C LYS A 504 10.08 36.80 -10.37
N ASN A 505 10.00 37.38 -9.18
CA ASN A 505 9.96 36.63 -7.93
C ASN A 505 8.66 35.82 -7.81
N GLU A 506 7.51 36.41 -8.13
CA GLU A 506 6.22 35.72 -8.19
C GLU A 506 6.22 34.57 -9.19
N ALA A 507 6.78 34.78 -10.39
CA ALA A 507 6.91 33.74 -11.42
C ALA A 507 7.75 32.54 -10.92
N ALA A 508 8.89 32.82 -10.28
CA ALA A 508 9.76 31.80 -9.73
C ALA A 508 9.07 30.98 -8.63
N THR A 509 8.30 31.63 -7.76
CA THR A 509 7.50 30.96 -6.71
C THR A 509 6.32 30.18 -7.29
N ALA A 510 5.66 30.69 -8.33
CA ALA A 510 4.50 30.03 -8.93
C ALA A 510 4.86 28.72 -9.64
N GLY A 511 6.04 28.66 -10.27
CA GLY A 511 6.58 27.46 -10.90
C GLY A 511 5.69 26.89 -12.02
N LEU A 512 5.00 27.76 -12.76
CA LEU A 512 3.93 27.37 -13.69
C LEU A 512 4.41 26.40 -14.78
N THR A 513 5.60 26.64 -15.36
CA THR A 513 6.19 25.77 -16.38
C THR A 513 6.44 24.35 -15.85
N ALA A 514 6.91 24.21 -14.62
CA ALA A 514 7.12 22.90 -13.99
C ALA A 514 5.78 22.18 -13.73
N LYS A 515 4.77 22.91 -13.24
CA LYS A 515 3.42 22.36 -13.01
C LYS A 515 2.75 21.91 -14.32
N ALA A 516 2.81 22.73 -15.37
CA ALA A 516 2.27 22.42 -16.68
C ALA A 516 2.97 21.19 -17.28
N GLY A 517 4.30 21.16 -17.22
CA GLY A 517 5.11 20.03 -17.67
C GLY A 517 4.77 18.73 -16.92
N SER A 518 4.58 18.80 -15.60
CA SER A 518 4.19 17.64 -14.78
C SER A 518 2.84 17.06 -15.20
N ILE A 519 1.80 17.89 -15.37
CA ILE A 519 0.49 17.44 -15.85
C ILE A 519 0.59 16.87 -17.26
N PHE A 520 1.36 17.51 -18.15
CA PHE A 520 1.57 17.02 -19.51
C PHE A 520 2.22 15.63 -19.50
N VAL A 521 3.28 15.40 -18.72
CA VAL A 521 3.92 14.08 -18.61
C VAL A 521 2.96 13.03 -18.02
N LYS A 522 2.20 13.35 -16.96
CA LYS A 522 1.18 12.44 -16.41
C LYS A 522 0.14 12.04 -17.45
N SER A 523 -0.32 13.00 -18.25
CA SER A 523 -1.30 12.75 -19.31
C SER A 523 -0.81 11.77 -20.38
N GLN A 524 0.49 11.75 -20.69
CA GLN A 524 1.08 10.74 -21.57
C GLN A 524 0.94 9.33 -20.98
N GLY A 525 1.19 9.19 -19.67
CA GLY A 525 0.97 7.94 -18.94
C GLY A 525 -0.48 7.48 -19.01
N TYR A 526 -1.44 8.40 -18.80
CA TYR A 526 -2.86 8.10 -18.89
C TYR A 526 -3.28 7.62 -20.28
N VAL A 527 -2.76 8.25 -21.34
CA VAL A 527 -3.03 7.84 -22.72
C VAL A 527 -2.52 6.42 -22.97
N THR A 528 -1.29 6.10 -22.53
CA THR A 528 -0.73 4.75 -22.69
C THR A 528 -1.52 3.71 -21.90
N ALA A 529 -1.89 3.99 -20.66
CA ALA A 529 -2.71 3.08 -19.85
C ALA A 529 -4.13 2.89 -20.44
N ALA A 530 -4.75 3.97 -20.94
CA ALA A 530 -6.06 3.91 -21.57
C ALA A 530 -6.04 3.16 -22.90
N LYS A 531 -4.99 3.31 -23.72
CA LYS A 531 -4.77 2.49 -24.92
C LYS A 531 -4.71 1.00 -24.57
N ALA A 532 -3.95 0.63 -23.53
CA ALA A 532 -3.86 -0.75 -23.07
C ALA A 532 -5.22 -1.32 -22.66
N LEU A 533 -6.07 -0.51 -21.99
CA LEU A 533 -7.45 -0.87 -21.67
C LEU A 533 -8.29 -1.06 -22.95
N VAL A 534 -8.21 -0.14 -23.91
CA VAL A 534 -8.96 -0.20 -25.19
C VAL A 534 -8.59 -1.44 -26.01
N THR A 535 -7.32 -1.87 -25.96
CA THR A 535 -6.88 -3.13 -26.58
C THR A 535 -7.60 -4.35 -25.98
N GLN A 536 -7.96 -4.31 -24.70
CA GLN A 536 -8.76 -5.36 -24.06
C GLN A 536 -10.25 -5.25 -24.41
N SER A 537 -10.82 -4.05 -24.33
CA SER A 537 -12.21 -3.79 -24.68
C SER A 537 -12.42 -2.37 -25.18
N SER A 538 -13.18 -2.25 -26.28
CA SER A 538 -13.61 -0.94 -26.80
C SER A 538 -14.50 -0.14 -25.86
N ASP A 539 -15.04 -0.76 -24.80
CA ASP A 539 -15.87 -0.08 -23.81
C ASP A 539 -15.11 1.01 -23.05
N TYR A 540 -13.78 0.93 -23.00
CA TYR A 540 -12.91 1.92 -22.33
C TYR A 540 -12.52 3.12 -23.21
N GLN A 541 -13.05 3.23 -24.43
CA GLN A 541 -12.71 4.30 -25.37
C GLN A 541 -12.89 5.71 -24.79
N GLN A 542 -13.92 5.93 -23.96
CA GLN A 542 -14.17 7.23 -23.33
C GLN A 542 -13.02 7.68 -22.41
N ILE A 543 -12.35 6.73 -21.75
CA ILE A 543 -11.20 7.03 -20.88
C ILE A 543 -10.02 7.50 -21.73
N LEU A 544 -9.77 6.81 -22.86
CA LEU A 544 -8.74 7.22 -23.82
C LEU A 544 -9.03 8.62 -24.39
N ASP A 545 -10.27 8.87 -24.83
CA ASP A 545 -10.66 10.18 -25.35
C ASP A 545 -10.44 11.30 -24.31
N SER A 546 -10.75 11.03 -23.04
CA SER A 546 -10.56 12.00 -21.94
C SER A 546 -9.10 12.24 -21.61
N ALA A 547 -8.27 11.19 -21.61
CA ALA A 547 -6.83 11.28 -21.40
C ALA A 547 -6.14 12.04 -22.54
N THR A 548 -6.53 11.80 -23.79
CA THR A 548 -6.01 12.51 -24.96
C THR A 548 -6.42 13.98 -24.97
N SER A 549 -7.65 14.31 -24.55
CA SER A 549 -8.06 15.72 -24.37
C SER A 549 -7.18 16.40 -23.33
N LEU A 550 -7.02 15.78 -22.16
CA LEU A 550 -6.16 16.29 -21.09
C LEU A 550 -4.71 16.50 -21.57
N GLN A 551 -4.15 15.57 -22.34
CA GLN A 551 -2.81 15.72 -22.91
C GLN A 551 -2.70 16.92 -23.87
N THR A 552 -3.72 17.12 -24.69
CA THR A 552 -3.77 18.25 -25.63
C THR A 552 -3.83 19.58 -24.87
N ASP A 553 -4.75 19.69 -23.91
CA ASP A 553 -4.96 20.91 -23.13
C ASP A 553 -3.73 21.22 -22.25
N ALA A 554 -3.13 20.21 -21.62
CA ALA A 554 -1.88 20.36 -20.88
C ALA A 554 -0.72 20.81 -21.78
N GLY A 555 -0.67 20.36 -23.03
CA GLY A 555 0.32 20.83 -24.01
C GLY A 555 0.14 22.30 -24.38
N VAL A 556 -1.10 22.80 -24.43
CA VAL A 556 -1.39 24.24 -24.60
C VAL A 556 -0.88 25.02 -23.38
N ALA A 557 -1.17 24.56 -22.17
CA ALA A 557 -0.69 25.20 -20.95
C ALA A 557 0.84 25.30 -20.90
N VAL A 558 1.57 24.25 -21.32
CA VAL A 558 3.04 24.30 -21.46
C VAL A 558 3.49 25.38 -22.45
N THR A 559 2.80 25.50 -23.58
CA THR A 559 3.11 26.53 -24.59
C THR A 559 2.89 27.93 -24.04
N ASP A 560 1.80 28.14 -23.29
CA ASP A 560 1.45 29.43 -22.70
C ASP A 560 2.44 29.85 -21.60
N THR A 561 2.92 28.92 -20.78
CA THR A 561 3.94 29.23 -19.76
C THR A 561 5.30 29.54 -20.37
N VAL A 562 5.70 28.86 -21.46
CA VAL A 562 6.93 29.18 -22.19
C VAL A 562 6.85 30.59 -22.81
N ALA A 563 5.71 30.95 -23.41
CA ALA A 563 5.50 32.28 -23.95
C ALA A 563 5.54 33.37 -22.86
N TYR A 564 4.95 33.09 -21.69
CA TYR A 564 5.03 33.94 -20.51
C TYR A 564 6.49 34.14 -20.05
N ASP A 565 7.26 33.07 -19.88
CA ASP A 565 8.65 33.11 -19.42
C ASP A 565 9.54 33.91 -20.39
N ALA A 566 9.36 33.72 -21.70
CA ALA A 566 10.09 34.48 -22.72
C ALA A 566 9.75 35.98 -22.68
N ALA A 567 8.48 36.34 -22.48
CA ALA A 567 8.06 37.73 -22.37
C ALA A 567 8.55 38.39 -21.07
N LEU A 568 8.55 37.65 -19.96
CA LEU A 568 9.13 38.10 -18.69
C LEU A 568 10.64 38.34 -18.83
N ALA A 569 11.37 37.43 -19.49
CA ALA A 569 12.81 37.60 -19.74
C ALA A 569 13.11 38.87 -20.56
N ALA A 570 12.26 39.20 -21.54
CA ALA A 570 12.39 40.45 -22.31
C ALA A 570 12.19 41.70 -21.42
N LEU A 571 11.23 41.68 -20.49
CA LEU A 571 11.04 42.77 -19.53
C LEU A 571 12.21 42.90 -18.56
N VAL A 572 12.79 41.79 -18.10
CA VAL A 572 13.97 41.82 -17.23
C VAL A 572 15.13 42.53 -17.94
N ALA A 573 15.38 42.22 -19.21
CA ALA A 573 16.40 42.90 -20.01
C ALA A 573 16.10 44.40 -20.20
N GLU A 574 14.82 44.76 -20.38
CA GLU A 574 14.40 46.17 -20.46
C GLU A 574 14.60 46.91 -19.14
N ALA A 575 14.27 46.30 -18.01
CA ALA A 575 14.49 46.86 -16.68
C ALA A 575 15.99 47.07 -16.39
N GLU A 576 16.84 46.10 -16.74
CA GLU A 576 18.30 46.23 -16.63
C GLU A 576 18.83 47.40 -17.47
N ALA A 577 18.36 47.53 -18.71
CA ALA A 577 18.73 48.65 -19.57
C ALA A 577 18.23 50.01 -19.03
N ALA A 578 17.06 50.04 -18.38
CA ALA A 578 16.50 51.24 -17.76
C ALA A 578 17.37 51.75 -16.60
N ILE A 579 17.93 50.84 -15.78
CA ILE A 579 18.84 51.19 -14.68
C ILE A 579 20.02 52.01 -15.19
N GLU A 580 20.67 51.55 -16.27
CA GLU A 580 21.81 52.23 -16.88
C GLU A 580 21.41 53.52 -17.59
N THR A 581 20.30 53.50 -18.34
CA THR A 581 19.84 54.62 -19.17
C THR A 581 19.45 55.83 -18.33
N PHE A 582 18.81 55.60 -17.18
CA PHE A 582 18.32 56.67 -16.31
C PHE A 582 19.22 56.94 -15.09
N ASP A 583 20.31 56.18 -14.91
CA ASP A 583 21.25 56.31 -13.77
C ASP A 583 20.55 56.22 -12.40
N ILE A 584 19.72 55.17 -12.24
CA ILE A 584 18.82 54.99 -11.09
C ILE A 584 19.18 53.81 -10.19
N ALA A 585 20.37 53.21 -10.32
CA ALA A 585 20.75 51.97 -9.61
C ALA A 585 20.43 51.97 -8.11
N LEU A 586 20.84 53.02 -7.38
CA LEU A 586 20.56 53.13 -5.94
C LEU A 586 19.06 53.30 -5.63
N ALA A 587 18.36 54.10 -6.43
CA ALA A 587 16.94 54.38 -6.21
C ALA A 587 16.05 53.16 -6.53
N ALA A 588 16.39 52.41 -7.58
CA ALA A 588 15.73 51.17 -7.95
C ALA A 588 16.00 50.08 -6.90
N ALA A 589 17.26 49.87 -6.51
CA ALA A 589 17.61 48.88 -5.48
C ALA A 589 16.91 49.16 -4.14
N LYS A 590 16.79 50.44 -3.76
CA LYS A 590 16.02 50.83 -2.59
C LYS A 590 14.55 50.40 -2.70
N LEU A 591 13.90 50.73 -3.82
CA LEU A 591 12.48 50.46 -4.01
C LEU A 591 12.19 48.95 -4.08
N VAL A 592 13.05 48.20 -4.77
CA VAL A 592 12.98 46.72 -4.81
C VAL A 592 13.09 46.14 -3.40
N ALA A 593 14.03 46.63 -2.59
CA ALA A 593 14.21 46.17 -1.21
C ALA A 593 13.02 46.52 -0.31
N GLU A 594 12.45 47.72 -0.45
CA GLU A 594 11.24 48.13 0.28
C GLU A 594 10.02 47.27 -0.14
N ASP A 595 9.76 47.13 -1.44
CA ASP A 595 8.58 46.40 -1.94
C ASP A 595 8.67 44.89 -1.67
N THR A 596 9.85 44.27 -1.77
CA THR A 596 10.03 42.85 -1.42
C THR A 596 9.91 42.59 0.09
N ALA A 597 10.34 43.55 0.93
CA ALA A 597 10.09 43.47 2.37
C ALA A 597 8.60 43.60 2.71
N ASP A 598 7.85 44.45 2.00
CA ASP A 598 6.38 44.56 2.14
C ASP A 598 5.69 43.23 1.77
N VAL A 599 6.15 42.53 0.72
CA VAL A 599 5.66 41.18 0.37
C VAL A 599 5.96 40.17 1.48
N ALA A 600 7.16 40.19 2.06
CA ALA A 600 7.50 39.31 3.19
C ALA A 600 6.59 39.58 4.41
N ASP A 601 6.29 40.85 4.72
CA ASP A 601 5.35 41.22 5.80
C ASP A 601 3.91 40.76 5.51
N GLU A 602 3.46 40.80 4.25
CA GLU A 602 2.17 40.24 3.83
C GLU A 602 2.12 38.72 4.05
N LYS A 603 3.15 37.99 3.60
CA LYS A 603 3.24 36.53 3.80
C LYS A 603 3.35 36.18 5.27
N LYS A 604 4.02 37.02 6.08
CA LYS A 604 4.09 36.85 7.53
C LYS A 604 2.70 36.94 8.16
N SER A 605 1.90 37.92 7.72
CA SER A 605 0.52 38.07 8.20
C SER A 605 -0.35 36.87 7.82
N ALA A 606 -0.12 36.26 6.65
CA ALA A 606 -0.79 35.03 6.23
C ALA A 606 -0.37 33.83 7.10
N ALA A 607 0.92 33.65 7.35
CA ALA A 607 1.45 32.60 8.23
C ALA A 607 0.94 32.74 9.67
N ASP A 608 0.94 33.95 10.25
CA ASP A 608 0.39 34.20 11.59
C ASP A 608 -1.12 33.89 11.68
N THR A 609 -1.86 34.12 10.59
CA THR A 609 -3.30 33.79 10.50
C THR A 609 -3.51 32.28 10.43
N ALA A 610 -2.70 31.58 9.65
CA ALA A 610 -2.74 30.13 9.53
C ALA A 610 -2.31 29.43 10.84
N GLU A 611 -1.28 29.94 11.52
CA GLU A 611 -0.85 29.48 12.85
C GLU A 611 -2.02 29.53 13.86
N ALA A 612 -2.73 30.66 13.90
CA ALA A 612 -3.86 30.83 14.80
C ALA A 612 -5.03 29.88 14.47
N ALA A 613 -5.29 29.66 13.19
CA ALA A 613 -6.32 28.72 12.73
C ALA A 613 -5.95 27.27 13.09
N SER A 614 -4.71 26.85 12.81
CA SER A 614 -4.19 25.53 13.15
C SER A 614 -4.23 25.27 14.66
N THR A 615 -3.73 26.23 15.46
CA THR A 615 -3.74 26.13 16.93
C THR A 615 -5.16 26.00 17.48
N SER A 616 -6.11 26.76 16.93
CA SER A 616 -7.52 26.67 17.35
C SER A 616 -8.17 25.36 16.93
N ALA A 617 -7.88 24.85 15.73
CA ALA A 617 -8.42 23.58 15.24
C ALA A 617 -7.88 22.41 16.07
N LEU A 618 -6.57 22.40 16.36
CA LEU A 618 -5.95 21.40 17.22
C LEU A 618 -6.56 21.39 18.62
N ALA A 619 -6.74 22.55 19.25
CA ALA A 619 -7.37 22.63 20.58
C ALA A 619 -8.81 22.07 20.60
N ASN A 620 -9.57 22.24 19.50
CA ASN A 620 -10.90 21.64 19.37
C ASN A 620 -10.81 20.11 19.25
N ALA A 621 -9.86 19.61 18.45
CA ALA A 621 -9.63 18.17 18.31
C ALA A 621 -9.17 17.52 19.62
N GLU A 622 -8.25 18.14 20.36
CA GLU A 622 -7.80 17.67 21.68
C GLU A 622 -8.93 17.66 22.73
N GLY A 623 -9.89 18.56 22.59
CA GLY A 623 -11.07 18.65 23.45
C GLY A 623 -12.18 17.64 23.12
N ALA A 624 -12.09 16.94 21.98
CA ALA A 624 -13.13 16.03 21.52
C ALA A 624 -13.08 14.69 22.28
N MET A 625 -14.26 14.10 22.52
CA MET A 625 -14.39 12.81 23.20
C MET A 625 -14.60 11.68 22.20
N VAL A 626 -14.14 10.48 22.52
CA VAL A 626 -14.29 9.28 21.66
C VAL A 626 -15.05 8.16 22.38
N ASP A 627 -15.89 8.53 23.34
CA ASP A 627 -16.62 7.62 24.24
C ASP A 627 -17.92 7.07 23.63
N THR A 628 -18.51 7.75 22.66
CA THR A 628 -19.71 7.31 21.93
C THR A 628 -19.49 7.37 20.42
N ALA A 629 -20.28 6.64 19.63
CA ALA A 629 -20.13 6.62 18.17
C ALA A 629 -20.25 8.03 17.56
N ALA A 630 -21.24 8.81 18.02
CA ALA A 630 -21.43 10.18 17.56
C ALA A 630 -20.24 11.09 17.94
N ASN A 631 -19.76 11.01 19.18
CA ASN A 631 -18.63 11.80 19.62
C ASN A 631 -17.34 11.41 18.89
N ALA A 632 -17.11 10.11 18.64
CA ALA A 632 -15.93 9.64 17.90
C ALA A 632 -15.96 10.09 16.43
N THR A 633 -17.12 10.11 15.78
CA THR A 633 -17.27 10.68 14.43
C THR A 633 -17.02 12.18 14.42
N GLU A 634 -17.53 12.92 15.40
CA GLU A 634 -17.26 14.36 15.54
C GLU A 634 -15.77 14.63 15.83
N ALA A 635 -15.15 13.84 16.70
CA ALA A 635 -13.72 13.91 17.00
C ALA A 635 -12.87 13.66 15.75
N LEU A 636 -13.27 12.70 14.91
CA LEU A 636 -12.62 12.41 13.64
C LEU A 636 -12.69 13.62 12.69
N GLU A 637 -13.86 14.23 12.53
CA GLU A 637 -14.03 15.42 11.68
C GLU A 637 -13.20 16.61 12.19
N LEU A 638 -13.17 16.83 13.50
CA LEU A 638 -12.35 17.86 14.13
C LEU A 638 -10.85 17.60 13.96
N ALA A 639 -10.41 16.36 14.12
CA ALA A 639 -9.01 15.99 13.91
C ALA A 639 -8.59 16.15 12.44
N MET A 640 -9.44 15.75 11.48
CA MET A 640 -9.19 16.00 10.05
C MET A 640 -9.09 17.49 9.73
N THR A 641 -9.96 18.32 10.33
CA THR A 641 -9.90 19.78 10.19
C THR A 641 -8.58 20.32 10.74
N ALA A 642 -8.12 19.83 11.89
CA ALA A 642 -6.84 20.21 12.49
C ALA A 642 -5.64 19.78 11.63
N VAL A 643 -5.69 18.59 11.02
CA VAL A 643 -4.69 18.11 10.06
C VAL A 643 -4.60 19.04 8.85
N THR A 644 -5.72 19.38 8.23
CA THR A 644 -5.76 20.32 7.10
C THR A 644 -5.21 21.69 7.50
N ALA A 645 -5.66 22.24 8.64
CA ALA A 645 -5.20 23.55 9.10
C ALA A 645 -3.69 23.58 9.40
N ALA A 646 -3.11 22.49 9.92
CA ALA A 646 -1.67 22.37 10.13
C ALA A 646 -0.89 22.30 8.81
N SER A 647 -1.40 21.57 7.81
CA SER A 647 -0.82 21.57 6.46
C SER A 647 -0.90 22.95 5.78
N ASP A 648 -2.02 23.67 5.92
CA ASP A 648 -2.16 25.04 5.41
C ASP A 648 -1.20 26.01 6.11
N PHE A 649 -0.96 25.81 7.42
CA PHE A 649 0.03 26.57 8.17
C PHE A 649 1.45 26.33 7.66
N ALA A 650 1.85 25.07 7.44
CA ALA A 650 3.15 24.75 6.86
C ALA A 650 3.34 25.41 5.48
N ALA A 651 2.34 25.31 4.60
CA ALA A 651 2.39 25.94 3.27
C ALA A 651 2.49 27.48 3.33
N ALA A 652 1.83 28.12 4.30
CA ALA A 652 1.93 29.56 4.50
C ALA A 652 3.32 30.00 5.00
N VAL A 653 3.96 29.17 5.84
CA VAL A 653 5.35 29.39 6.30
C VAL A 653 6.33 29.22 5.15
N ASP A 654 6.19 28.19 4.31
CA ASP A 654 7.06 27.99 3.14
C ASP A 654 7.01 29.21 2.20
N ALA A 655 5.82 29.75 1.94
CA ALA A 655 5.65 30.96 1.16
C ALA A 655 6.30 32.20 1.81
N LEU A 656 6.29 32.27 3.15
CA LEU A 656 6.97 33.32 3.91
C LEU A 656 8.50 33.18 3.80
N GLU A 657 9.05 31.99 3.98
CA GLU A 657 10.50 31.75 3.88
C GLU A 657 11.04 32.17 2.51
N ILE A 658 10.36 31.80 1.43
CA ILE A 658 10.72 32.20 0.06
C ILE A 658 10.70 33.73 -0.09
N ALA A 659 9.66 34.40 0.43
CA ALA A 659 9.55 35.86 0.37
C ALA A 659 10.67 36.56 1.18
N ILE A 660 11.05 36.00 2.35
CA ILE A 660 12.16 36.51 3.16
C ILE A 660 13.48 36.37 2.42
N GLU A 661 13.75 35.22 1.79
CA GLU A 661 14.96 34.99 1.00
C GLU A 661 15.08 35.99 -0.15
N GLN A 662 13.99 36.21 -0.89
CA GLN A 662 13.93 37.20 -1.97
C GLN A 662 14.18 38.62 -1.46
N ALA A 663 13.58 38.99 -0.32
CA ALA A 663 13.78 40.29 0.32
C ALA A 663 15.22 40.47 0.83
N LEU A 664 15.85 39.41 1.37
CA LEU A 664 17.24 39.44 1.80
C LEU A 664 18.20 39.66 0.63
N VAL A 665 17.96 39.01 -0.52
CA VAL A 665 18.74 39.24 -1.75
C VAL A 665 18.63 40.71 -2.19
N ALA A 666 17.41 41.26 -2.21
CA ALA A 666 17.18 42.66 -2.57
C ALA A 666 17.83 43.65 -1.58
N ALA A 667 17.70 43.41 -0.28
CA ALA A 667 18.29 44.26 0.77
C ALA A 667 19.82 44.24 0.74
N ASN A 668 20.45 43.09 0.45
CA ASN A 668 21.89 42.99 0.23
C ASN A 668 22.34 43.75 -1.02
N ALA A 669 21.61 43.65 -2.13
CA ALA A 669 21.91 44.43 -3.33
C ALA A 669 21.81 45.95 -3.06
N TYR A 670 20.86 46.38 -2.22
CA TYR A 670 20.77 47.77 -1.77
C TYR A 670 21.93 48.17 -0.84
N LEU A 671 22.38 47.29 0.05
CA LEU A 671 23.53 47.50 0.93
C LEU A 671 24.83 47.67 0.13
N ASP A 672 25.05 46.85 -0.90
CA ASP A 672 26.24 46.88 -1.77
C ASP A 672 26.39 48.22 -2.51
N LEU A 673 25.27 48.92 -2.72
CA LEU A 673 25.23 50.27 -3.28
C LEU A 673 25.33 51.37 -2.22
N GLU A 674 25.74 51.04 -1.00
CA GLU A 674 25.85 51.93 0.15
C GLU A 674 24.49 52.56 0.57
N GLY A 675 23.40 51.81 0.41
CA GLY A 675 22.05 52.22 0.79
C GLY A 675 21.86 52.54 2.27
N GLU A 676 21.32 53.74 2.58
CA GLU A 676 21.00 54.12 3.95
C GLU A 676 19.83 53.27 4.50
N GLY A 677 20.08 52.51 5.56
CA GLY A 677 19.06 51.68 6.22
C GLY A 677 19.01 50.22 5.75
N ALA A 678 19.77 49.86 4.71
CA ALA A 678 19.81 48.48 4.18
C ALA A 678 20.21 47.45 5.23
N GLN A 679 21.21 47.73 6.07
CA GLN A 679 21.62 46.82 7.15
C GLN A 679 20.50 46.60 8.18
N ALA A 680 19.72 47.63 8.51
CA ALA A 680 18.61 47.49 9.45
C ALA A 680 17.48 46.62 8.88
N MET A 681 17.27 46.67 7.55
CA MET A 681 16.33 45.81 6.85
C MET A 681 16.81 44.36 6.84
N ILE A 682 18.10 44.11 6.55
CA ILE A 682 18.70 42.77 6.64
C ILE A 682 18.55 42.20 8.05
N ASP A 683 18.90 42.97 9.08
CA ASP A 683 18.77 42.53 10.48
C ASP A 683 17.32 42.17 10.83
N ALA A 684 16.34 42.91 10.31
CA ALA A 684 14.91 42.64 10.52
C ALA A 684 14.44 41.38 9.78
N LEU A 685 14.85 41.20 8.52
CA LEU A 685 14.52 40.03 7.70
C LEU A 685 15.17 38.75 8.25
N THR A 686 16.41 38.81 8.72
CA THR A 686 17.06 37.66 9.39
C THR A 686 16.32 37.29 10.68
N ALA A 687 15.85 38.26 11.46
CA ALA A 687 15.03 37.98 12.63
C ALA A 687 13.68 37.36 12.25
N MET A 688 13.09 37.77 11.11
CA MET A 688 11.88 37.18 10.56
C MET A 688 12.12 35.74 10.10
N GLN A 689 13.27 35.46 9.47
CA GLN A 689 13.66 34.11 9.04
C GLN A 689 13.72 33.14 10.23
N THR A 690 14.40 33.52 11.31
CA THR A 690 14.46 32.68 12.53
C THR A 690 13.08 32.45 13.15
N ALA A 691 12.15 33.41 13.02
CA ALA A 691 10.79 33.23 13.49
C ALA A 691 9.97 32.30 12.58
N ALA A 692 10.16 32.39 11.25
CA ALA A 692 9.51 31.53 10.27
C ALA A 692 9.97 30.06 10.43
N GLU A 693 11.28 29.83 10.62
CA GLU A 693 11.83 28.49 10.89
C GLU A 693 11.15 27.85 12.13
N ALA A 694 11.01 28.62 13.22
CA ALA A 694 10.30 28.16 14.42
C ALA A 694 8.80 27.92 14.19
N GLN A 695 8.15 28.72 13.32
CA GLN A 695 6.76 28.49 12.91
C GLN A 695 6.63 27.20 12.10
N GLY A 696 7.58 26.90 11.22
CA GLY A 696 7.62 25.64 10.45
C GLY A 696 7.74 24.41 11.35
N GLU A 697 8.64 24.46 12.35
CA GLU A 697 8.74 23.40 13.37
C GLU A 697 7.41 23.20 14.12
N LEU A 698 6.77 24.30 14.54
CA LEU A 698 5.48 24.25 15.21
C LEU A 698 4.38 23.66 14.30
N ALA A 699 4.34 24.02 13.02
CA ALA A 699 3.38 23.46 12.07
C ALA A 699 3.53 21.93 11.97
N SER A 700 4.77 21.44 11.92
CA SER A 700 5.09 20.01 11.91
C SER A 700 4.62 19.31 13.17
N GLU A 701 4.88 19.88 14.35
CA GLU A 701 4.43 19.33 15.64
C GLU A 701 2.89 19.28 15.75
N GLN A 702 2.22 20.34 15.30
CA GLN A 702 0.75 20.39 15.30
C GLN A 702 0.14 19.37 14.35
N PHE A 703 0.74 19.18 13.16
CA PHE A 703 0.32 18.15 12.22
C PHE A 703 0.41 16.75 12.84
N VAL A 704 1.57 16.39 13.42
CA VAL A 704 1.78 15.07 14.05
C VAL A 704 0.77 14.84 15.17
N THR A 705 0.51 15.86 16.00
CA THR A 705 -0.46 15.77 17.10
C THR A 705 -1.88 15.59 16.57
N ALA A 706 -2.29 16.40 15.60
CA ALA A 706 -3.62 16.33 14.97
C ALA A 706 -3.85 14.97 14.30
N TYR A 707 -2.84 14.46 13.59
CA TYR A 707 -2.92 13.17 12.89
C TYR A 707 -3.01 11.99 13.87
N ASN A 708 -2.28 12.03 15.00
CA ASN A 708 -2.43 11.02 16.05
C ASN A 708 -3.84 11.03 16.65
N LEU A 709 -4.46 12.20 16.84
CA LEU A 709 -5.86 12.31 17.27
C LEU A 709 -6.81 11.73 16.22
N GLN A 710 -6.55 11.96 14.94
CA GLN A 710 -7.31 11.37 13.84
C GLN A 710 -7.27 9.85 13.91
N LEU A 711 -6.09 9.24 14.02
CA LEU A 711 -5.95 7.78 14.13
C LEU A 711 -6.69 7.20 15.35
N VAL A 712 -6.62 7.89 16.50
CA VAL A 712 -7.36 7.49 17.71
C VAL A 712 -8.87 7.54 17.47
N ALA A 713 -9.37 8.59 16.83
CA ALA A 713 -10.78 8.75 16.50
C ALA A 713 -11.25 7.70 15.47
N GLU A 714 -10.48 7.43 14.41
CA GLU A 714 -10.78 6.38 13.42
C GLU A 714 -10.88 5.00 14.08
N ALA A 715 -9.91 4.64 14.91
CA ALA A 715 -9.93 3.37 15.64
C ALA A 715 -11.13 3.27 16.60
N ALA A 716 -11.51 4.38 17.23
CA ALA A 716 -12.70 4.44 18.07
C ALA A 716 -13.98 4.27 17.26
N VAL A 717 -14.12 4.95 16.11
CA VAL A 717 -15.27 4.81 15.19
C VAL A 717 -15.45 3.35 14.77
N ALA A 718 -14.39 2.71 14.28
CA ALA A 718 -14.45 1.32 13.85
C ALA A 718 -14.85 0.37 15.00
N LYS A 719 -14.28 0.58 16.19
CA LYS A 719 -14.62 -0.21 17.38
C LYS A 719 -16.08 0.02 17.83
N LEU A 720 -16.59 1.24 17.77
CA LEU A 720 -17.94 1.60 18.18
C LEU A 720 -19.00 1.17 17.14
N GLU A 721 -18.63 1.04 15.87
CA GLU A 721 -19.46 0.40 14.85
C GLU A 721 -19.68 -1.08 15.18
N VAL A 722 -18.61 -1.81 15.52
CA VAL A 722 -18.71 -3.20 16.00
C VAL A 722 -19.55 -3.28 17.26
N LEU A 723 -19.42 -2.33 18.20
CA LEU A 723 -20.27 -2.27 19.39
C LEU A 723 -21.77 -2.20 19.04
N THR A 724 -22.15 -1.49 17.98
CA THR A 724 -23.54 -1.39 17.54
C THR A 724 -24.09 -2.77 17.18
N SER A 725 -23.33 -3.55 16.42
CA SER A 725 -23.66 -4.95 16.11
C SER A 725 -23.66 -5.83 17.35
N VAL A 726 -22.71 -5.66 18.27
CA VAL A 726 -22.68 -6.39 19.56
C VAL A 726 -23.94 -6.11 20.38
N LYS A 727 -24.38 -4.85 20.48
CA LYS A 727 -25.63 -4.47 21.17
C LYS A 727 -26.85 -5.08 20.48
N ALA A 728 -26.90 -5.07 19.15
CA ALA A 728 -27.98 -5.70 18.38
C ALA A 728 -28.03 -7.22 18.61
N THR A 729 -26.89 -7.91 18.61
CA THR A 729 -26.82 -9.34 18.95
C THR A 729 -27.24 -9.60 20.39
N SER A 730 -26.84 -8.74 21.33
CA SER A 730 -27.28 -8.81 22.74
C SER A 730 -28.80 -8.63 22.87
N GLU A 731 -29.39 -7.72 22.11
CA GLU A 731 -30.83 -7.50 22.05
C GLU A 731 -31.56 -8.74 21.48
N SER A 732 -31.06 -9.32 20.39
CA SER A 732 -31.60 -10.56 19.82
C SER A 732 -31.55 -11.71 20.82
N LEU A 733 -30.48 -11.80 21.62
CA LEU A 733 -30.37 -12.77 22.72
C LEU A 733 -31.41 -12.54 23.80
N SER A 734 -31.81 -11.30 24.09
CA SER A 734 -32.87 -11.03 25.08
C SER A 734 -34.25 -11.51 24.62
N THR A 735 -34.42 -11.69 23.31
CA THR A 735 -35.63 -12.28 22.71
C THR A 735 -35.52 -13.79 22.46
N MET A 736 -34.36 -14.39 22.72
CA MET A 736 -34.12 -15.82 22.52
C MET A 736 -34.92 -16.64 23.54
N THR A 737 -35.63 -17.67 23.07
CA THR A 737 -36.33 -18.61 23.93
C THR A 737 -35.68 -19.98 23.78
N VAL A 738 -35.07 -20.46 24.86
CA VAL A 738 -34.22 -21.65 24.85
C VAL A 738 -34.98 -22.86 25.42
N LEU A 739 -35.54 -22.67 26.62
CA LEU A 739 -36.47 -23.58 27.27
C LEU A 739 -37.45 -22.73 28.07
N THR A 740 -38.74 -22.81 27.78
CA THR A 740 -39.76 -22.19 28.64
C THR A 740 -39.90 -23.04 29.90
N ASN A 741 -40.28 -22.43 31.04
CA ASN A 741 -40.53 -23.15 32.29
C ASN A 741 -41.50 -24.34 32.09
N THR A 742 -42.46 -24.22 31.17
CA THR A 742 -43.41 -25.27 30.79
C THR A 742 -42.79 -26.39 29.96
N GLY A 743 -41.93 -26.10 28.98
CA GLY A 743 -41.22 -27.12 28.20
C GLY A 743 -40.18 -27.89 29.02
N GLY A 744 -39.45 -27.20 29.90
CA GLY A 744 -38.53 -27.83 30.85
C GLY A 744 -39.25 -28.72 31.86
N GLN A 745 -40.40 -28.27 32.37
CA GLN A 745 -41.22 -29.09 33.25
C GLN A 745 -41.75 -30.34 32.53
N ALA A 746 -42.12 -30.25 31.25
CA ALA A 746 -42.56 -31.43 30.48
C ALA A 746 -41.44 -32.49 30.34
N VAL A 747 -40.18 -32.08 30.18
CA VAL A 747 -39.04 -33.01 30.16
C VAL A 747 -38.81 -33.64 31.53
N ILE A 748 -38.91 -32.86 32.62
CA ILE A 748 -38.79 -33.37 34.00
C ILE A 748 -39.93 -34.35 34.30
N ASP A 749 -41.17 -34.00 33.96
CA ASP A 749 -42.35 -34.84 34.17
C ASP A 749 -42.22 -36.15 33.38
N ALA A 750 -41.66 -36.11 32.17
CA ALA A 750 -41.38 -37.30 31.37
C ALA A 750 -40.28 -38.18 31.98
N ALA A 751 -39.22 -37.58 32.54
CA ALA A 751 -38.17 -38.32 33.25
C ALA A 751 -38.73 -38.99 34.51
N ASP A 752 -39.61 -38.32 35.25
CA ASP A 752 -40.33 -38.89 36.39
C ASP A 752 -41.24 -40.05 35.95
N VAL A 753 -41.98 -39.89 34.85
CA VAL A 753 -42.80 -40.98 34.26
C VAL A 753 -41.91 -42.16 33.88
N LEU A 754 -40.79 -41.92 33.19
CA LEU A 754 -39.87 -42.97 32.76
C LEU A 754 -39.27 -43.69 33.99
N ALA A 755 -38.83 -42.96 35.00
CA ALA A 755 -38.27 -43.52 36.23
C ALA A 755 -39.31 -44.35 37.00
N ASP A 756 -40.53 -43.85 37.15
CA ASP A 756 -41.63 -44.56 37.79
C ASP A 756 -42.01 -45.83 37.03
N VAL A 757 -42.09 -45.75 35.70
CA VAL A 757 -42.42 -46.91 34.87
C VAL A 757 -41.28 -47.92 34.89
N ILE A 758 -40.02 -47.51 34.75
CA ILE A 758 -38.86 -48.43 34.84
C ILE A 758 -38.80 -49.12 36.20
N ASP A 759 -39.00 -48.40 37.31
CA ASP A 759 -39.04 -48.98 38.66
C ASP A 759 -40.23 -49.95 38.85
N GLU A 760 -41.37 -49.67 38.20
CA GLU A 760 -42.49 -50.63 38.12
C GLU A 760 -42.15 -51.87 37.28
N LEU A 761 -41.51 -51.68 36.12
CA LEU A 761 -41.14 -52.75 35.20
C LEU A 761 -40.03 -53.65 35.74
N ALA A 762 -39.13 -53.14 36.58
CA ALA A 762 -38.06 -53.91 37.23
C ALA A 762 -38.61 -55.09 38.07
N GLU A 763 -39.85 -55.02 38.55
CA GLU A 763 -40.52 -56.09 39.30
C GLU A 763 -41.36 -57.03 38.40
N MET A 764 -41.44 -56.75 37.09
CA MET A 764 -42.23 -57.45 36.09
C MET A 764 -41.28 -58.22 35.15
N GLY A 765 -41.66 -59.41 34.66
CA GLY A 765 -40.73 -60.29 33.91
C GLY A 765 -40.16 -59.68 32.61
N ASN A 766 -39.37 -60.42 31.84
CA ASN A 766 -38.58 -59.90 30.72
C ASN A 766 -39.36 -59.23 29.55
N SER A 767 -40.68 -59.30 29.48
CA SER A 767 -41.49 -58.57 28.48
C SER A 767 -42.95 -58.41 28.92
N GLY A 768 -43.62 -57.37 28.42
CA GLY A 768 -45.03 -57.12 28.73
C GLY A 768 -45.63 -55.89 28.05
N GLU A 769 -46.96 -55.91 27.93
CA GLU A 769 -47.80 -54.79 27.46
C GLU A 769 -48.82 -54.46 28.55
N GLY A 770 -49.06 -53.19 28.84
CA GLY A 770 -49.98 -52.79 29.90
C GLY A 770 -50.14 -51.29 30.10
N THR A 771 -50.79 -50.91 31.19
CA THR A 771 -50.90 -49.53 31.67
C THR A 771 -50.17 -49.43 32.99
N SER A 772 -49.35 -48.39 33.19
CA SER A 772 -48.62 -48.19 34.43
C SER A 772 -49.58 -48.02 35.61
N THR A 773 -49.26 -48.65 36.73
CA THR A 773 -49.99 -48.47 37.97
C THR A 773 -49.54 -47.24 38.75
N ARG A 774 -48.32 -46.74 38.47
CA ARG A 774 -47.75 -45.50 39.02
C ARG A 774 -48.13 -44.26 38.21
N GLN A 775 -48.25 -44.42 36.89
CA GLN A 775 -48.63 -43.38 35.93
C GLN A 775 -49.84 -43.85 35.08
N PRO A 776 -51.07 -43.83 35.62
CA PRO A 776 -52.23 -44.51 35.02
C PRO A 776 -52.68 -44.05 33.64
N ASP A 777 -52.23 -42.87 33.21
CA ASP A 777 -52.53 -42.29 31.90
C ASP A 777 -51.51 -42.74 30.83
N TRP A 778 -50.48 -43.49 31.22
CA TRP A 778 -49.43 -44.01 30.35
C TRP A 778 -49.53 -45.53 30.17
N SER A 779 -49.56 -45.94 28.91
CA SER A 779 -49.40 -47.33 28.49
C SER A 779 -47.94 -47.64 28.21
N TYR A 780 -47.52 -48.88 28.44
CA TYR A 780 -46.17 -49.36 28.16
C TYR A 780 -46.20 -50.65 27.33
N ASN A 781 -45.16 -50.81 26.51
CA ASN A 781 -44.82 -52.01 25.78
C ASN A 781 -43.29 -52.18 25.86
N TYR A 782 -42.81 -53.28 26.43
CA TYR A 782 -41.37 -53.49 26.64
C TYR A 782 -40.93 -54.93 26.43
N ASP A 783 -39.68 -55.09 26.03
CA ASP A 783 -38.96 -56.35 25.91
C ASP A 783 -37.50 -56.15 26.35
N LEU A 784 -37.16 -56.66 27.53
CA LEU A 784 -35.81 -56.57 28.11
C LEU A 784 -34.81 -57.50 27.41
N ASP A 785 -35.27 -58.56 26.73
CA ASP A 785 -34.38 -59.43 25.94
C ASP A 785 -34.03 -58.75 24.60
N ALA A 786 -34.98 -58.02 24.02
CA ALA A 786 -34.76 -57.19 22.83
C ALA A 786 -34.20 -55.79 23.16
N LEU A 787 -34.19 -55.41 24.43
CA LEU A 787 -33.83 -54.09 24.96
C LEU A 787 -34.63 -52.94 24.32
N VAL A 788 -35.95 -53.09 24.25
CA VAL A 788 -36.87 -52.09 23.68
C VAL A 788 -37.93 -51.68 24.71
N LEU A 789 -38.26 -50.39 24.75
CA LEU A 789 -39.32 -49.79 25.54
C LEU A 789 -40.10 -48.79 24.69
N GLU A 790 -41.42 -48.84 24.76
CA GLU A 790 -42.34 -47.85 24.19
C GLU A 790 -43.37 -47.47 25.27
N LEU A 791 -43.57 -46.17 25.46
CA LEU A 791 -44.56 -45.58 26.34
C LEU A 791 -45.45 -44.65 25.52
N GLU A 792 -46.76 -44.70 25.73
CA GLU A 792 -47.73 -43.84 25.03
C GLU A 792 -48.82 -43.36 26.00
N ASN A 793 -49.09 -42.07 25.99
CA ASN A 793 -50.27 -41.46 26.58
C ASN A 793 -51.25 -41.09 25.47
N GLU A 794 -52.24 -41.96 25.21
CA GLU A 794 -53.22 -41.75 24.14
C GLU A 794 -54.07 -40.47 24.29
N THR A 795 -54.16 -39.91 25.51
CA THR A 795 -55.01 -38.73 25.79
C THR A 795 -54.34 -37.44 25.36
N THR A 796 -53.06 -37.30 25.68
CA THR A 796 -52.24 -36.15 25.30
C THR A 796 -51.58 -36.38 23.94
N GLY A 797 -51.38 -37.62 23.51
CA GLY A 797 -50.63 -37.97 22.30
C GLY A 797 -49.12 -38.01 22.53
N GLU A 798 -48.69 -38.05 23.80
CA GLU A 798 -47.28 -38.12 24.17
C GLU A 798 -46.74 -39.54 23.99
N MET A 799 -45.48 -39.65 23.57
CA MET A 799 -44.80 -40.93 23.35
C MET A 799 -43.36 -40.86 23.85
N ILE A 800 -42.84 -41.96 24.39
CA ILE A 800 -41.41 -42.16 24.68
C ILE A 800 -41.03 -43.52 24.11
N SER A 801 -39.96 -43.61 23.34
CA SER A 801 -39.44 -44.87 22.81
C SER A 801 -37.94 -44.97 23.09
N ALA A 802 -37.46 -46.17 23.41
CA ALA A 802 -36.05 -46.43 23.64
C ALA A 802 -35.68 -47.83 23.12
N SER A 803 -34.50 -47.95 22.53
CA SER A 803 -33.87 -49.21 22.16
C SER A 803 -32.41 -49.16 22.58
N ALA A 804 -31.88 -50.25 23.14
CA ALA A 804 -30.52 -50.27 23.66
C ALA A 804 -29.67 -51.44 23.14
N SER A 805 -28.36 -51.31 23.31
CA SER A 805 -27.37 -52.34 22.96
C SER A 805 -26.18 -52.30 23.92
N TYR A 806 -25.71 -53.48 24.34
CA TYR A 806 -24.48 -53.62 25.10
C TYR A 806 -23.25 -53.56 24.17
N GLN A 807 -22.32 -52.64 24.42
CA GLN A 807 -21.11 -52.42 23.64
C GLN A 807 -19.86 -52.48 24.54
N GLY A 808 -19.46 -53.70 24.93
CA GLY A 808 -18.30 -53.88 25.81
C GLY A 808 -18.56 -53.29 27.20
N GLU A 809 -17.88 -52.20 27.55
CA GLU A 809 -18.03 -51.47 28.82
C GLU A 809 -19.17 -50.45 28.79
N GLN A 810 -19.90 -50.36 27.68
CA GLN A 810 -20.95 -49.36 27.48
C GLN A 810 -22.34 -49.99 27.33
N LEU A 811 -23.36 -49.30 27.84
CA LEU A 811 -24.75 -49.46 27.39
C LEU A 811 -25.10 -48.25 26.54
N VAL A 812 -25.40 -48.49 25.26
CA VAL A 812 -25.79 -47.46 24.30
C VAL A 812 -27.29 -47.54 24.08
N VAL A 813 -28.00 -46.46 24.31
CA VAL A 813 -29.46 -46.36 24.17
C VAL A 813 -29.78 -45.31 23.12
N ALA A 814 -30.48 -45.68 22.06
CA ALA A 814 -31.18 -44.73 21.21
C ALA A 814 -32.58 -44.51 21.78
N TRP A 815 -32.98 -43.26 21.93
CA TRP A 815 -34.31 -42.93 22.44
C TRP A 815 -34.94 -41.79 21.65
N GLY A 816 -36.25 -41.65 21.81
CA GLY A 816 -37.04 -40.61 21.16
C GLY A 816 -38.27 -40.33 22.01
N ALA A 817 -38.82 -39.14 21.90
CA ALA A 817 -40.01 -38.77 22.63
C ALA A 817 -40.77 -37.65 21.93
N THR A 818 -42.07 -37.60 22.16
CA THR A 818 -42.89 -36.44 21.85
C THR A 818 -43.67 -36.14 23.13
N LEU A 819 -43.40 -34.99 23.74
CA LEU A 819 -43.95 -34.56 25.03
C LEU A 819 -44.81 -33.31 24.81
N MET A 820 -45.89 -33.19 25.57
CA MET A 820 -46.85 -32.09 25.44
C MET A 820 -46.94 -31.33 26.77
N GLY A 821 -46.46 -30.09 26.76
CA GLY A 821 -46.58 -29.16 27.87
C GLY A 821 -47.92 -28.41 27.90
N GLU A 822 -48.09 -27.55 28.91
CA GLU A 822 -49.24 -26.64 28.98
C GLU A 822 -49.23 -25.64 27.80
N ASN A 823 -50.42 -25.21 27.33
CA ASN A 823 -50.63 -24.25 26.22
C ASN A 823 -50.16 -24.69 24.81
N ASP A 824 -50.29 -25.98 24.47
CA ASP A 824 -49.94 -26.54 23.15
C ASP A 824 -48.43 -26.53 22.82
N ALA A 825 -47.55 -26.32 23.81
CA ALA A 825 -46.11 -26.48 23.63
C ALA A 825 -45.72 -27.95 23.49
N THR A 826 -44.98 -28.32 22.44
CA THR A 826 -44.51 -29.70 22.23
C THR A 826 -42.98 -29.76 22.23
N VAL A 827 -42.41 -30.71 22.99
CA VAL A 827 -40.98 -31.05 22.97
C VAL A 827 -40.84 -32.39 22.27
N SER A 828 -40.09 -32.44 21.17
CA SER A 828 -39.80 -33.66 20.43
C SER A 828 -38.32 -33.99 20.53
N LEU A 829 -38.00 -35.13 21.10
CA LEU A 829 -36.71 -35.77 20.99
C LEU A 829 -36.70 -36.57 19.70
N VAL A 830 -35.96 -36.08 18.70
CA VAL A 830 -35.94 -36.67 17.36
C VAL A 830 -35.38 -38.08 17.45
N THR A 831 -35.94 -38.97 16.64
CA THR A 831 -35.48 -40.35 16.44
C THR A 831 -35.59 -40.68 14.96
N ALA A 832 -34.69 -41.53 14.45
CA ALA A 832 -34.65 -41.87 13.04
C ALA A 832 -35.97 -42.49 12.56
N ASP A 833 -36.18 -42.53 11.24
CA ASP A 833 -37.38 -43.13 10.59
C ASP A 833 -37.74 -44.53 11.14
N THR A 834 -36.75 -45.25 11.68
CA THR A 834 -36.96 -46.47 12.46
C THR A 834 -36.02 -46.53 13.66
N GLN A 835 -36.50 -47.09 14.77
CA GLN A 835 -35.74 -47.23 16.02
C GLN A 835 -34.47 -48.10 15.86
N ALA A 836 -34.48 -49.06 14.92
CA ALA A 836 -33.31 -49.87 14.62
C ALA A 836 -32.19 -49.05 13.95
N GLN A 837 -32.54 -48.09 13.09
CA GLN A 837 -31.58 -47.16 12.49
C GLN A 837 -31.02 -46.22 13.56
N ALA A 838 -31.89 -45.67 14.41
CA ALA A 838 -31.46 -44.79 15.51
C ALA A 838 -30.45 -45.48 16.45
N LEU A 839 -30.67 -46.76 16.77
CA LEU A 839 -29.73 -47.55 17.57
C LEU A 839 -28.40 -47.82 16.85
N GLU A 840 -28.43 -48.11 15.55
CA GLU A 840 -27.21 -48.29 14.75
C GLU A 840 -26.37 -47.01 14.75
N ASP A 841 -27.01 -45.86 14.50
CA ASP A 841 -26.34 -44.55 14.50
C ASP A 841 -25.77 -44.22 15.89
N CYS A 842 -26.50 -44.46 16.99
CA CYS A 842 -25.98 -44.26 18.34
C CYS A 842 -24.80 -45.18 18.69
N VAL A 843 -24.80 -46.44 18.23
CA VAL A 843 -23.70 -47.39 18.47
C VAL A 843 -22.46 -46.98 17.68
N ASP A 844 -22.63 -46.54 16.43
CA ASP A 844 -21.53 -46.02 15.62
C ASP A 844 -20.96 -44.72 16.23
N PHE A 845 -21.81 -43.84 16.76
CA PHE A 845 -21.37 -42.64 17.45
C PHE A 845 -20.58 -42.96 18.74
N ALA A 846 -21.08 -43.88 19.57
CA ALA A 846 -20.38 -44.34 20.78
C ALA A 846 -19.02 -45.00 20.46
N ALA A 847 -18.91 -45.67 19.31
CA ALA A 847 -17.66 -46.24 18.79
C ALA A 847 -16.72 -45.20 18.15
N GLY A 848 -17.18 -43.95 17.97
CA GLY A 848 -16.45 -42.87 17.31
C GLY A 848 -16.32 -43.03 15.80
N THR A 849 -17.19 -43.81 15.15
CA THR A 849 -17.19 -44.00 13.69
C THR A 849 -17.99 -42.94 12.94
N ILE A 850 -18.95 -42.28 13.60
CA ILE A 850 -19.71 -41.12 13.10
C ILE A 850 -19.72 -39.99 14.13
N ASP A 851 -20.07 -38.76 13.71
CA ASP A 851 -20.10 -37.59 14.60
C ASP A 851 -21.51 -37.23 15.12
N ALA A 852 -21.58 -36.31 16.08
CA ALA A 852 -22.81 -35.93 16.77
C ALA A 852 -23.88 -35.30 15.86
N THR A 853 -23.50 -34.76 14.70
CA THR A 853 -24.47 -34.18 13.75
C THR A 853 -25.22 -35.23 12.95
N GLN A 854 -24.80 -36.49 13.04
CA GLN A 854 -25.36 -37.63 12.31
C GLN A 854 -26.23 -38.53 13.20
N ILE A 855 -26.47 -38.15 14.45
CA ILE A 855 -27.32 -38.86 15.39
C ILE A 855 -28.53 -38.01 15.77
N ASP A 856 -29.63 -38.67 16.15
CA ASP A 856 -30.81 -37.99 16.69
C ASP A 856 -30.71 -37.88 18.22
N SER A 857 -31.13 -38.89 19.00
CA SER A 857 -30.97 -38.86 20.47
C SER A 857 -30.41 -40.18 21.03
N CYS A 858 -29.31 -40.08 21.78
CA CYS A 858 -28.51 -41.17 22.32
C CYS A 858 -28.16 -40.95 23.80
N LEU A 859 -28.23 -42.01 24.61
CA LEU A 859 -27.68 -42.07 25.96
C LEU A 859 -26.57 -43.14 25.99
N ILE A 860 -25.42 -42.79 26.53
CA ILE A 860 -24.27 -43.69 26.66
C ILE A 860 -23.90 -43.75 28.13
N PHE A 861 -24.04 -44.94 28.71
CA PHE A 861 -23.55 -45.25 30.04
C PHE A 861 -22.24 -46.01 29.92
N THR A 862 -21.17 -45.51 30.53
CA THR A 862 -19.90 -46.22 30.61
C THR A 862 -19.73 -46.77 32.02
N PHE A 863 -19.42 -48.05 32.12
CA PHE A 863 -19.26 -48.77 33.38
C PHE A 863 -17.79 -49.10 33.67
N ASP A 864 -17.44 -49.35 34.94
CA ASP A 864 -16.14 -49.91 35.33
C ASP A 864 -16.03 -51.39 34.91
N GLY A 865 -15.78 -51.62 33.62
CA GLY A 865 -15.63 -52.93 32.99
C GLY A 865 -16.81 -53.38 32.12
N ALA A 866 -16.65 -54.50 31.43
CA ALA A 866 -17.60 -54.95 30.41
C ALA A 866 -18.96 -55.41 31.00
N VAL A 867 -20.06 -54.93 30.43
CA VAL A 867 -21.45 -55.19 30.87
C VAL A 867 -22.26 -55.97 29.84
N ASN A 868 -23.24 -56.73 30.34
CA ASN A 868 -24.27 -57.42 29.55
C ASN A 868 -25.51 -57.65 30.43
N ALA A 869 -26.55 -58.27 29.88
CA ALA A 869 -27.82 -58.52 30.57
C ALA A 869 -27.69 -59.23 31.94
N ASP A 870 -26.65 -60.04 32.17
CA ASP A 870 -26.45 -60.75 33.44
C ASP A 870 -25.54 -60.00 34.42
N THR A 871 -24.82 -58.96 33.98
CA THR A 871 -23.76 -58.31 34.79
C THR A 871 -23.98 -56.81 35.02
N ILE A 872 -24.98 -56.20 34.38
CA ILE A 872 -25.24 -54.77 34.50
C ILE A 872 -25.72 -54.35 35.89
N ASP A 873 -26.48 -55.19 36.60
CA ASP A 873 -27.05 -54.88 37.92
C ASP A 873 -26.01 -54.64 39.02
N ASP A 874 -24.79 -55.18 38.87
CA ASP A 874 -23.69 -55.07 39.83
C ASP A 874 -22.58 -54.09 39.36
N ALA A 875 -22.75 -53.43 38.21
CA ALA A 875 -21.74 -52.58 37.59
C ALA A 875 -21.86 -51.11 38.05
N GLU A 876 -20.71 -50.47 38.31
CA GLU A 876 -20.63 -49.05 38.68
C GLU A 876 -20.52 -48.19 37.41
N ILE A 877 -21.38 -47.17 37.29
CA ILE A 877 -21.32 -46.20 36.20
C ILE A 877 -20.24 -45.17 36.52
N ILE A 878 -19.32 -44.93 35.58
CA ILE A 878 -18.22 -43.98 35.74
C ILE A 878 -18.41 -42.72 34.89
N ASP A 879 -19.20 -42.80 33.82
CA ASP A 879 -19.50 -41.67 32.93
C ASP A 879 -20.87 -41.84 32.29
N THR A 880 -21.64 -40.76 32.24
CA THR A 880 -22.92 -40.71 31.53
C THR A 880 -22.90 -39.56 30.54
N GLN A 881 -23.12 -39.88 29.27
CA GLN A 881 -23.22 -38.91 28.18
C GLN A 881 -24.60 -39.00 27.55
N ALA A 882 -25.30 -37.88 27.46
CA ALA A 882 -26.61 -37.80 26.86
C ALA A 882 -26.60 -36.76 25.73
N TRP A 883 -26.73 -37.22 24.50
CA TRP A 883 -26.82 -36.40 23.30
C TRP A 883 -28.24 -36.44 22.78
N ASN A 884 -28.94 -35.32 22.79
CA ASN A 884 -30.36 -35.26 22.47
C ASN A 884 -30.61 -34.24 21.38
N HIS A 885 -31.18 -34.66 20.25
CA HIS A 885 -31.73 -33.71 19.28
C HIS A 885 -33.13 -33.32 19.77
N VAL A 886 -33.27 -32.06 20.17
CA VAL A 886 -34.49 -31.52 20.77
C VAL A 886 -35.11 -30.48 19.84
N GLU A 887 -36.32 -30.75 19.38
CA GLU A 887 -37.18 -29.77 18.72
C GLU A 887 -38.25 -29.30 19.70
N ILE A 888 -38.34 -27.99 19.96
CA ILE A 888 -39.35 -27.40 20.85
C ILE A 888 -40.26 -26.50 20.02
N MET A 889 -41.48 -26.96 19.78
CA MET A 889 -42.51 -26.19 19.11
C MET A 889 -43.50 -25.64 20.15
N ASP A 890 -43.21 -24.46 20.69
CA ASP A 890 -44.17 -23.65 21.44
C ASP A 890 -44.79 -22.61 20.48
N GLY A 891 -46.07 -22.30 20.65
CA GLY A 891 -46.94 -21.59 19.70
C GLY A 891 -46.48 -20.20 19.25
N ASP A 892 -45.42 -19.64 19.82
CA ASP A 892 -44.82 -18.35 19.43
C ASP A 892 -43.28 -18.37 19.25
N SER A 893 -42.55 -19.48 19.48
CA SER A 893 -41.08 -19.43 19.68
C SER A 893 -40.23 -20.60 19.15
N GLY A 894 -40.69 -21.34 18.13
CA GLY A 894 -40.06 -22.56 17.57
C GLY A 894 -38.53 -22.65 17.63
N PHE A 895 -38.00 -23.31 18.66
CA PHE A 895 -36.60 -23.65 18.85
C PHE A 895 -36.31 -25.02 18.25
N THR A 896 -35.20 -25.16 17.54
CA THR A 896 -34.74 -26.42 16.95
C THR A 896 -33.24 -26.55 17.19
N GLY A 897 -32.80 -27.58 17.91
CA GLY A 897 -31.40 -27.73 18.24
C GLY A 897 -31.02 -29.08 18.84
N MET A 898 -29.77 -29.16 19.30
CA MET A 898 -29.16 -30.30 19.95
C MET A 898 -28.77 -29.91 21.38
N LEU A 899 -29.29 -30.66 22.35
CA LEU A 899 -28.96 -30.58 23.76
C LEU A 899 -28.01 -31.73 24.12
N ASN A 900 -26.82 -31.40 24.59
CA ASN A 900 -25.86 -32.35 25.12
C ASN A 900 -25.69 -32.13 26.63
N LEU A 901 -25.75 -33.21 27.39
CA LEU A 901 -25.53 -33.25 28.82
C LEU A 901 -24.40 -34.25 29.11
N THR A 902 -23.37 -33.79 29.80
CA THR A 902 -22.26 -34.63 30.26
C THR A 902 -22.11 -34.48 31.76
N ALA A 903 -22.15 -35.61 32.47
CA ALA A 903 -21.91 -35.68 33.90
C ALA A 903 -20.86 -36.77 34.18
N THR A 904 -19.77 -36.38 34.84
CA THR A 904 -18.63 -37.26 35.10
C THR A 904 -18.39 -37.33 36.60
N GLU A 905 -18.52 -38.53 37.19
CA GLU A 905 -18.38 -38.69 38.65
C GLU A 905 -16.94 -38.49 39.16
N GLU A 906 -15.92 -38.67 38.31
CA GLU A 906 -14.51 -38.49 38.71
C GLU A 906 -14.11 -37.02 38.97
N SER A 907 -14.84 -36.04 38.43
CA SER A 907 -14.42 -34.63 38.42
C SER A 907 -15.27 -33.68 39.25
N ASP A 908 -16.31 -34.16 39.96
CA ASP A 908 -17.30 -33.32 40.68
C ASP A 908 -17.83 -32.17 39.80
N SER A 909 -17.85 -32.36 38.47
CA SER A 909 -18.22 -31.33 37.50
C SER A 909 -19.24 -31.85 36.52
N SER A 910 -20.22 -31.00 36.23
CA SER A 910 -21.28 -31.28 35.26
C SER A 910 -21.32 -30.16 34.23
N SER A 911 -21.53 -30.53 32.97
CA SER A 911 -21.67 -29.56 31.88
C SER A 911 -22.90 -29.83 31.04
N ILE A 912 -23.61 -28.76 30.71
CA ILE A 912 -24.72 -28.75 29.79
C ILE A 912 -24.32 -27.89 28.59
N THR A 913 -24.43 -28.43 27.39
CA THR A 913 -24.20 -27.70 26.15
C THR A 913 -25.45 -27.76 25.32
N LEU A 914 -26.00 -26.61 24.96
CA LEU A 914 -27.12 -26.52 24.03
C LEU A 914 -26.68 -25.77 22.80
N GLU A 915 -26.97 -26.31 21.62
CA GLU A 915 -26.58 -25.73 20.35
C GLU A 915 -27.75 -25.81 19.38
N GLY A 916 -28.18 -24.70 18.79
CA GLY A 916 -29.36 -24.73 17.93
C GLY A 916 -29.81 -23.37 17.44
N MET A 917 -30.97 -23.38 16.79
CA MET A 917 -31.60 -22.21 16.22
C MET A 917 -32.87 -21.82 17.00
N SER A 918 -32.98 -20.56 17.39
CA SER A 918 -34.21 -19.93 17.89
C SER A 918 -34.60 -18.80 16.94
N GLY A 919 -35.64 -18.99 16.13
CA GLY A 919 -35.93 -18.08 15.02
C GLY A 919 -34.80 -18.09 13.99
N ASP A 920 -34.23 -16.91 13.69
CA ASP A 920 -33.09 -16.76 12.76
C ASP A 920 -31.71 -16.81 13.48
N LEU A 921 -31.69 -17.02 14.80
CA LEU A 921 -30.46 -16.97 15.61
C LEU A 921 -29.89 -18.38 15.82
N ASP A 922 -28.72 -18.67 15.28
CA ASP A 922 -27.92 -19.88 15.57
C ASP A 922 -26.95 -19.59 16.73
N PHE A 923 -27.01 -20.40 17.79
CA PHE A 923 -26.29 -20.15 19.02
C PHE A 923 -25.82 -21.44 19.71
N LYS A 924 -24.89 -21.26 20.65
CA LYS A 924 -24.40 -22.30 21.55
C LYS A 924 -24.35 -21.76 22.98
N VAL A 925 -25.10 -22.37 23.89
CA VAL A 925 -25.03 -22.11 25.33
C VAL A 925 -24.25 -23.24 26.00
N MET A 926 -23.33 -22.89 26.88
CA MET A 926 -22.59 -23.84 27.71
C MET A 926 -22.76 -23.44 29.17
N GLY A 927 -23.39 -24.29 29.96
CA GLY A 927 -23.44 -24.21 31.42
C GLY A 927 -22.46 -25.20 32.02
N MET A 928 -21.70 -24.78 33.02
CA MET A 928 -20.83 -25.67 33.80
C MET A 928 -21.05 -25.41 35.28
N VAL A 929 -21.08 -26.49 36.06
CA VAL A 929 -21.11 -26.45 37.53
C VAL A 929 -19.90 -27.21 38.04
N ASP A 930 -19.07 -26.55 38.84
CA ASP A 930 -17.96 -27.15 39.58
C ASP A 930 -18.34 -27.24 41.06
N SER A 931 -18.51 -28.48 41.54
CA SER A 931 -18.87 -28.79 42.93
C SER A 931 -17.68 -29.26 43.78
N SER A 932 -16.45 -29.09 43.29
CA SER A 932 -15.22 -29.48 44.00
C SER A 932 -14.86 -28.59 45.21
N GLY A 933 -15.60 -27.48 45.40
CA GLY A 933 -15.40 -26.47 46.44
C GLY A 933 -16.36 -26.55 47.64
N ASP A 934 -16.27 -25.55 48.55
CA ASP A 934 -17.20 -25.40 49.69
C ASP A 934 -18.59 -24.86 49.26
N GLU A 935 -18.65 -24.24 48.08
CA GLU A 935 -19.84 -23.71 47.41
C GLU A 935 -19.66 -23.93 45.91
N ASP A 936 -20.74 -24.28 45.21
CA ASP A 936 -20.70 -24.57 43.78
C ASP A 936 -20.42 -23.31 42.97
N GLU A 937 -19.44 -23.36 42.07
CA GLU A 937 -19.18 -22.31 41.09
C GLU A 937 -19.89 -22.65 39.78
N SER A 938 -20.70 -21.73 39.27
CA SER A 938 -21.38 -21.92 37.98
C SER A 938 -20.85 -20.94 36.94
N THR A 939 -20.61 -21.46 35.73
CA THR A 939 -20.26 -20.69 34.54
C THR A 939 -21.33 -20.85 33.48
N LEU A 940 -21.69 -19.76 32.83
CA LEU A 940 -22.56 -19.71 31.67
C LEU A 940 -21.82 -18.97 30.54
N GLU A 941 -21.68 -19.63 29.39
CA GLU A 941 -21.20 -19.02 28.15
C GLU A 941 -22.27 -19.13 27.07
N VAL A 942 -22.54 -18.02 26.38
CA VAL A 942 -23.47 -17.95 25.25
C VAL A 942 -22.69 -17.43 24.05
N MET A 943 -22.56 -18.27 23.02
CA MET A 943 -21.91 -17.95 21.76
C MET A 943 -22.96 -17.85 20.66
N VAL A 944 -22.87 -16.84 19.79
CA VAL A 944 -23.74 -16.72 18.61
C VAL A 944 -22.92 -17.00 17.36
N LYS A 945 -23.48 -17.81 16.46
CA LYS A 945 -22.81 -18.27 15.23
C LYS A 945 -23.21 -17.43 14.02
N GLY A 946 -22.39 -17.52 12.97
CA GLY A 946 -22.58 -16.83 11.70
C GLY A 946 -21.75 -15.54 11.58
N ASP A 947 -21.54 -15.11 10.33
CA ASP A 947 -20.67 -13.97 10.01
C ASP A 947 -21.15 -12.66 10.65
N ALA A 948 -22.47 -12.45 10.72
CA ALA A 948 -23.08 -11.26 11.32
C ALA A 948 -22.92 -11.20 12.85
N ALA A 949 -22.67 -12.34 13.51
CA ALA A 949 -22.47 -12.41 14.95
C ALA A 949 -21.06 -12.02 15.37
N MET A 950 -20.10 -11.96 14.44
CA MET A 950 -18.71 -11.57 14.69
C MET A 950 -18.09 -12.35 15.86
N GLY A 951 -18.41 -13.64 16.03
CA GLY A 951 -17.92 -14.43 17.16
C GLY A 951 -18.41 -13.94 18.53
N TYR A 952 -19.58 -13.28 18.60
CA TYR A 952 -20.18 -12.80 19.84
C TYR A 952 -20.18 -13.88 20.92
N THR A 953 -19.67 -13.53 22.11
CA THR A 953 -19.66 -14.39 23.30
C THR A 953 -20.07 -13.59 24.53
N LEU A 954 -21.10 -14.02 25.25
CA LEU A 954 -21.42 -13.55 26.59
C LEU A 954 -20.97 -14.61 27.59
N SER A 955 -20.12 -14.26 28.55
CA SER A 955 -19.67 -15.15 29.63
C SER A 955 -20.10 -14.58 30.98
N LEU A 956 -20.55 -15.45 31.89
CA LEU A 956 -20.91 -15.14 33.27
C LEU A 956 -20.43 -16.27 34.17
N THR A 957 -19.62 -15.95 35.17
CA THR A 957 -19.11 -16.93 36.14
C THR A 957 -19.31 -16.38 37.56
N GLY A 958 -19.60 -17.26 38.51
CA GLY A 958 -19.63 -16.90 39.93
C GLY A 958 -20.26 -17.95 40.83
N MET A 959 -20.28 -17.61 42.12
CA MET A 959 -20.96 -18.38 43.18
C MET A 959 -22.23 -17.65 43.61
N GLU A 960 -23.19 -18.38 44.19
CA GLU A 960 -24.46 -17.80 44.65
C GLU A 960 -24.24 -16.70 45.71
N SER A 961 -23.26 -16.88 46.62
CA SER A 961 -22.96 -15.97 47.72
C SER A 961 -22.24 -14.68 47.31
N THR A 962 -21.47 -14.69 46.22
CA THR A 962 -20.68 -13.55 45.73
C THR A 962 -21.30 -12.85 44.52
N GLY A 963 -22.23 -13.51 43.83
CA GLY A 963 -22.86 -13.02 42.60
C GLY A 963 -22.08 -13.36 41.34
N TYR A 964 -22.75 -13.27 40.19
CA TYR A 964 -22.18 -13.62 38.89
C TYR A 964 -21.71 -12.38 38.13
N THR A 965 -20.50 -12.46 37.58
CA THR A 965 -19.90 -11.41 36.74
C THR A 965 -19.22 -12.03 35.54
N GLY A 966 -19.12 -11.28 34.45
CA GLY A 966 -18.33 -11.69 33.30
C GLY A 966 -18.29 -10.60 32.24
N ASP A 967 -18.21 -10.98 30.98
CA ASP A 967 -17.97 -10.04 29.89
C ASP A 967 -18.65 -10.43 28.58
N VAL A 968 -18.88 -9.41 27.76
CA VAL A 968 -19.33 -9.55 26.38
C VAL A 968 -18.14 -9.35 25.48
N LYS A 969 -17.84 -10.32 24.62
CA LYS A 969 -16.73 -10.32 23.68
C LYS A 969 -17.23 -10.46 22.25
N ALA A 970 -16.47 -9.92 21.30
CA ALA A 970 -16.66 -10.13 19.86
C ALA A 970 -15.33 -9.99 19.11
N MET A 971 -15.28 -10.52 17.90
CA MET A 971 -14.12 -10.44 17.00
C MET A 971 -13.94 -9.01 16.49
N TYR A 972 -12.72 -8.50 16.64
CA TYR A 972 -12.28 -7.23 16.08
C TYR A 972 -10.83 -7.37 15.63
N ASN A 973 -10.53 -7.02 14.37
CA ASN A 973 -9.20 -7.18 13.76
C ASN A 973 -8.59 -8.59 13.90
N GLY A 974 -9.41 -9.64 13.84
CA GLY A 974 -8.96 -11.03 13.94
C GLY A 974 -8.72 -11.53 15.38
N GLU A 975 -8.98 -10.71 16.40
CA GLU A 975 -8.84 -11.08 17.81
C GLU A 975 -10.17 -10.91 18.58
N MET A 976 -10.42 -11.75 19.58
CA MET A 976 -11.59 -11.62 20.48
C MET A 976 -11.35 -10.52 21.51
N MET A 977 -12.15 -9.46 21.43
CA MET A 977 -12.04 -8.27 22.27
C MET A 977 -13.29 -8.10 23.16
N SER A 978 -13.12 -7.56 24.36
CA SER A 978 -14.24 -7.26 25.26
C SER A 978 -14.92 -5.93 24.88
N PHE A 979 -16.24 -5.94 24.82
CA PHE A 979 -17.14 -4.82 24.47
C PHE A 979 -18.06 -4.41 25.63
N GLY A 980 -18.03 -5.12 26.75
CA GLY A 980 -18.76 -4.75 27.95
C GLY A 980 -18.55 -5.75 29.09
N THR A 981 -18.93 -5.33 30.29
CA THR A 981 -18.97 -6.20 31.47
C THR A 981 -20.40 -6.60 31.76
N ALA A 982 -20.62 -7.88 32.02
CA ALA A 982 -21.92 -8.45 32.31
C ALA A 982 -22.04 -8.76 33.81
N SER A 983 -23.23 -8.54 34.37
CA SER A 983 -23.55 -8.87 35.75
C SER A 983 -24.98 -9.41 35.85
N LYS A 984 -25.19 -10.41 36.72
CA LYS A 984 -26.54 -10.94 36.95
C LYS A 984 -27.41 -9.91 37.67
N VAL A 985 -28.64 -9.73 37.19
CA VAL A 985 -29.68 -8.93 37.85
C VAL A 985 -30.92 -9.80 38.09
N THR A 986 -31.93 -9.26 38.78
CA THR A 986 -33.19 -10.00 38.98
C THR A 986 -33.86 -10.27 37.63
N ASN A 987 -34.05 -11.56 37.30
CA ASN A 987 -34.65 -12.06 36.06
C ASN A 987 -33.87 -11.69 34.76
N GLY A 988 -32.53 -11.69 34.80
CA GLY A 988 -31.70 -11.54 33.60
C GLY A 988 -30.28 -11.04 33.85
N VAL A 989 -29.74 -10.28 32.88
CA VAL A 989 -28.35 -9.80 32.87
C VAL A 989 -28.32 -8.29 32.59
N SER A 990 -27.49 -7.54 33.31
CA SER A 990 -27.17 -6.15 32.99
C SER A 990 -25.78 -6.08 32.40
N ILE A 991 -25.67 -5.49 31.21
CA ILE A 991 -24.39 -5.28 30.53
C ILE A 991 -24.05 -3.78 30.58
N THR A 992 -22.84 -3.48 31.06
CA THR A 992 -22.23 -2.15 30.95
C THR A 992 -21.26 -2.17 29.77
N TYR A 993 -21.61 -1.49 28.70
CA TYR A 993 -20.84 -1.47 27.46
C TYR A 993 -19.65 -0.50 27.54
N ILE A 994 -18.69 -0.65 26.61
CA ILE A 994 -17.50 0.21 26.54
C ILE A 994 -17.81 1.69 26.26
N ASP A 995 -19.01 2.01 25.76
CA ASP A 995 -19.50 3.38 25.60
C ASP A 995 -20.17 3.95 26.86
N GLY A 996 -20.11 3.20 27.97
CA GLY A 996 -20.68 3.58 29.26
C GLY A 996 -22.19 3.36 29.37
N ASP A 997 -22.84 2.90 28.30
CA ASP A 997 -24.26 2.57 28.32
C ASP A 997 -24.51 1.32 29.16
N VAL A 998 -25.57 1.36 29.97
CA VAL A 998 -25.93 0.26 30.87
C VAL A 998 -27.31 -0.23 30.47
N VAL A 999 -27.35 -1.39 29.84
CA VAL A 999 -28.59 -1.99 29.34
C VAL A 999 -28.95 -3.19 30.23
N PRO A 1000 -30.12 -3.18 30.89
CA PRO A 1000 -30.66 -4.35 31.53
C PRO A 1000 -31.43 -5.18 30.50
N TYR A 1001 -31.00 -6.43 30.30
CA TYR A 1001 -31.73 -7.44 29.53
C TYR A 1001 -32.56 -8.27 30.51
N THR A 1002 -33.83 -7.90 30.65
CA THR A 1002 -34.82 -8.54 31.55
C THR A 1002 -35.68 -9.54 30.78
N ASP A 1003 -36.17 -10.58 31.47
CA ASP A 1003 -36.94 -11.72 30.91
C ASP A 1003 -36.07 -12.82 30.27
N VAL A 1004 -34.79 -12.87 30.63
CA VAL A 1004 -33.91 -14.01 30.35
C VAL A 1004 -33.96 -14.96 31.56
N ASP A 1005 -34.81 -15.98 31.49
CA ASP A 1005 -34.79 -17.11 32.43
C ASP A 1005 -33.56 -17.97 32.08
N LEU A 1006 -32.46 -17.73 32.80
CA LEU A 1006 -31.30 -18.60 32.75
C LEU A 1006 -31.71 -19.96 33.32
N ILE A 1007 -31.44 -21.04 32.58
CA ILE A 1007 -31.64 -22.42 33.02
C ILE A 1007 -31.04 -22.53 34.42
N ASP A 1008 -31.89 -22.84 35.40
CA ASP A 1008 -31.49 -23.02 36.79
C ASP A 1008 -30.63 -24.29 36.86
N SER A 1009 -29.31 -24.14 36.76
CA SER A 1009 -28.35 -25.26 36.72
C SER A 1009 -28.31 -26.10 38.00
N SER A 1010 -29.03 -25.68 39.05
CA SER A 1010 -29.18 -26.42 40.31
C SER A 1010 -30.35 -27.41 40.30
N LYS A 1011 -31.15 -27.41 39.23
CA LYS A 1011 -32.23 -28.35 38.95
C LYS A 1011 -31.92 -29.17 37.72
#